data_AF-A0A841FBC5-F1
#
_entry.id   AF-A0A841FBC5-F1
#
_cell.length_a   1.000
_cell.length_b   1.000
_cell.length_c   1.000
_cell.angle_alpha   90.00
_cell.angle_beta   90.00
_cell.angle_gamma   90.00
#
_symmetry.space_group_name_H-M   'P 1'
#
loop_
_entity.id
_entity.type
_entity.pdbx_description
1 polymer ?
#
loop_
_entity_poly.entity_id
_entity_poly.type
_entity_poly.pdbx_seq_one_letter_code
_entity_poly.pdbx_strand_id
1 'polypeptide(L)'
;MRTRRKLFVVTASVALLIASTAVASQAKDNPAPDVTGLAAAVPQIDQVTQLTEPGVASRPADVTGSAATRAAAARTVCDPGAAWLRPRFSALDLRGGDSVTITGSAGGSLELTARNWPGKAFHTRAFPGSCLSVSADLSDPASRYAIDSYQYGATDLAQATVTVAGAGDICGTACNQTDDLIASINPVSVFTAGDNAYESGTLSEFNNQYAPTWGAFKSKTYPTPGNHEYGTSGAKGYFDYFNGTGNNTGRAGERGKGYYSYDVGDWHFVALNSDIAHGAGSTQEQWLKADLAANTKPCTAAYTHHPRFSGGDHGDDTGMGALVTALYNGKADLFVTGHDHHYERFAPATPSGAIDNANGLRHFVIGTGGRALYSSRSTTAGPSQVFNNNTFGVGKFQLTATGYTMDFVPVAGRTFTDHVTGTCHKASAGPDFGVASSPSSVSVPQGSSASSTVTVSSSGGFSSPVALTASGLPAGVSAAFSPASVTPAANGSATSSLSLSASATAASGTYQVTVTGTSGGVTRTAAVSVTVSPSGSTSFSDDFESDRGWTVNPSGSDTATTGRFERGDPEQTLSTYSDQVKQLGTTPSGSNALSTGRLAGAAYGDNDLDGGVTSVRSPALTVPAGGGLSFAYSVAHGDNSSTADYLRVNVVSGSATTKVWEKLGAAAEVAGAWKTATVDLSAYAGQSVTLLVTAADASGGSLFEAQVDDVKVTGASGAASSGYSVAVFDGVATRD
;
A
#
# COMPACT_ATOMS: atom_id res chain seq x y z
N MET A 1 15.98 -44.81 -55.03
CA MET A 1 16.05 -45.24 -53.62
C MET A 1 15.50 -44.10 -52.76
N ARG A 2 14.24 -44.17 -52.32
CA ARG A 2 13.76 -44.54 -50.94
C ARG A 2 14.03 -43.41 -49.91
N THR A 3 13.11 -42.84 -49.14
CA THR A 3 11.65 -43.02 -48.97
C THR A 3 11.05 -41.83 -48.17
N ARG A 4 9.81 -41.49 -48.54
CA ARG A 4 8.71 -40.70 -47.91
C ARG A 4 8.77 -40.32 -46.41
N ARG A 5 8.33 -39.09 -46.08
CA ARG A 5 7.57 -38.75 -44.85
C ARG A 5 6.12 -38.36 -45.24
N LYS A 6 5.14 -38.99 -44.61
CA LYS A 6 3.71 -38.63 -44.58
C LYS A 6 3.20 -38.95 -43.18
N LEU A 7 2.51 -38.01 -42.52
CA LEU A 7 1.18 -38.14 -41.87
C LEU A 7 0.92 -36.84 -41.08
N PHE A 8 -0.04 -35.99 -41.45
CA PHE A 8 -1.51 -36.03 -41.30
C PHE A 8 -2.02 -35.80 -39.87
N VAL A 9 -2.66 -34.64 -39.72
CA VAL A 9 -3.65 -34.23 -38.71
C VAL A 9 -4.97 -34.96 -38.98
N VAL A 10 -5.70 -35.43 -37.95
CA VAL A 10 -7.17 -35.36 -37.79
C VAL A 10 -7.57 -35.70 -36.33
N THR A 11 -8.58 -34.96 -35.89
CA THR A 11 -9.36 -34.82 -34.64
C THR A 11 -10.26 -36.00 -34.19
N ALA A 12 -10.90 -35.81 -33.02
CA ALA A 12 -12.15 -36.41 -32.47
C ALA A 12 -11.94 -37.53 -31.40
N SER A 13 -12.69 -37.68 -30.31
CA SER A 13 -13.90 -37.03 -29.79
C SER A 13 -14.10 -37.34 -28.29
N VAL A 14 -14.98 -36.55 -27.67
CA VAL A 14 -15.49 -36.59 -26.29
C VAL A 14 -16.38 -37.81 -26.00
N ALA A 15 -16.30 -38.34 -24.77
CA ALA A 15 -17.44 -38.98 -24.10
C ALA A 15 -17.41 -38.67 -22.59
N LEU A 16 -18.54 -38.16 -22.12
CA LEU A 16 -18.86 -37.65 -20.79
C LEU A 16 -19.49 -38.79 -19.96
N LEU A 17 -19.12 -38.96 -18.69
CA LEU A 17 -19.99 -39.58 -17.69
C LEU A 17 -19.91 -38.81 -16.37
N ILE A 18 -21.09 -38.46 -15.86
CA ILE A 18 -21.37 -37.60 -14.72
C ILE A 18 -21.45 -38.45 -13.44
N ALA A 19 -20.87 -37.98 -12.34
CA ALA A 19 -21.40 -38.23 -10.99
C ALA A 19 -20.95 -37.13 -10.02
N SER A 20 -21.96 -36.52 -9.41
CA SER A 20 -21.93 -35.38 -8.48
C SER A 20 -21.76 -35.80 -7.01
N THR A 21 -21.44 -34.80 -6.18
CA THR A 21 -21.55 -34.69 -4.71
C THR A 21 -20.51 -35.39 -3.82
N ALA A 22 -19.60 -34.60 -3.25
CA ALA A 22 -19.46 -34.38 -1.81
C ALA A 22 -18.39 -33.31 -1.53
N VAL A 23 -18.81 -32.16 -1.00
CA VAL A 23 -17.92 -31.12 -0.47
C VAL A 23 -17.46 -31.60 0.91
N ALA A 24 -16.17 -31.93 1.03
CA ALA A 24 -15.52 -32.13 2.32
C ALA A 24 -14.26 -31.26 2.35
N SER A 25 -14.20 -30.39 3.36
CA SER A 25 -13.06 -29.54 3.72
C SER A 25 -11.78 -30.36 3.90
N GLN A 26 -10.74 -30.10 3.12
CA GLN A 26 -9.36 -30.47 3.47
C GLN A 26 -8.58 -29.22 3.84
N ALA A 27 -8.42 -29.04 5.15
CA ALA A 27 -7.38 -28.21 5.71
C ALA A 27 -6.04 -28.99 5.70
N LYS A 28 -4.95 -28.23 5.48
CA LYS A 28 -3.57 -28.43 5.97
C LYS A 28 -3.04 -29.87 6.01
N ASP A 29 -2.10 -30.16 5.12
CA ASP A 29 -0.77 -30.74 5.47
C ASP A 29 0.03 -31.00 4.18
N ASN A 30 0.96 -30.10 3.86
CA ASN A 30 2.10 -30.46 3.01
C ASN A 30 3.26 -30.78 3.96
N PRO A 31 3.74 -32.03 4.04
CA PRO A 31 4.92 -32.34 4.83
C PRO A 31 6.14 -31.67 4.19
N ALA A 32 6.97 -31.04 5.02
CA ALA A 32 8.26 -30.50 4.63
C ALA A 32 9.17 -31.62 4.06
N PRO A 33 10.11 -31.31 3.14
CA PRO A 33 11.05 -32.30 2.65
C PRO A 33 11.96 -32.76 3.80
N ASP A 34 12.04 -34.08 3.97
CA ASP A 34 12.96 -34.78 4.85
C ASP A 34 14.41 -34.50 4.43
N VAL A 35 15.21 -33.95 5.36
CA VAL A 35 16.61 -33.56 5.16
C VAL A 35 17.60 -34.69 5.47
N THR A 36 17.14 -35.94 5.62
CA THR A 36 18.03 -37.07 5.85
C THR A 36 18.49 -37.74 4.54
N GLY A 37 19.49 -37.16 3.87
CA GLY A 37 20.17 -37.86 2.78
C GLY A 37 20.92 -37.02 1.76
N LEU A 38 21.99 -36.33 2.16
CA LEU A 38 23.05 -35.92 1.22
C LEU A 38 24.41 -36.29 1.81
N ALA A 39 25.10 -37.21 1.14
CA ALA A 39 26.39 -37.74 1.53
C ALA A 39 27.56 -36.83 1.12
N ALA A 40 28.62 -36.93 1.96
CA ALA A 40 30.02 -36.59 1.74
C ALA A 40 30.48 -35.12 1.86
N ALA A 41 30.90 -34.79 3.10
CA ALA A 41 32.06 -34.00 3.51
C ALA A 41 32.76 -33.12 2.45
N VAL A 42 32.35 -31.85 2.41
CA VAL A 42 33.08 -30.68 1.89
C VAL A 42 32.95 -29.62 3.00
N PRO A 43 33.97 -28.78 3.31
CA PRO A 43 33.89 -27.88 4.45
C PRO A 43 32.65 -26.99 4.33
N GLN A 44 31.66 -27.23 5.18
CA GLN A 44 30.60 -26.25 5.36
C GLN A 44 31.29 -24.99 5.83
N ILE A 45 31.02 -23.86 5.17
CA ILE A 45 31.38 -22.58 5.75
C ILE A 45 30.61 -22.52 7.09
N ASP A 46 31.30 -22.66 8.22
CA ASP A 46 30.68 -22.81 9.55
C ASP A 46 29.93 -21.54 10.01
N GLN A 47 30.11 -20.42 9.31
CA GLN A 47 29.47 -19.14 9.64
C GLN A 47 29.22 -18.23 8.43
N VAL A 48 28.14 -17.44 8.49
CA VAL A 48 28.05 -16.22 7.67
C VAL A 48 28.99 -15.18 8.28
N THR A 49 29.94 -14.68 7.50
CA THR A 49 31.00 -13.81 8.03
C THR A 49 30.47 -12.39 8.24
N GLN A 50 30.49 -11.89 9.47
CA GLN A 50 30.26 -10.46 9.78
C GLN A 50 31.59 -9.73 9.79
N LEU A 51 31.72 -8.66 9.00
CA LEU A 51 32.97 -7.90 8.92
C LEU A 51 33.15 -7.01 10.15
N THR A 52 34.41 -6.74 10.49
CA THR A 52 34.73 -5.75 11.52
C THR A 52 34.51 -4.35 10.96
N GLU A 53 33.77 -3.53 11.69
CA GLU A 53 33.41 -2.17 11.32
C GLU A 53 34.18 -1.16 12.20
N PRO A 54 34.58 0.01 11.67
CA PRO A 54 35.15 1.08 12.48
C PRO A 54 34.20 1.48 13.62
N GLY A 55 34.73 1.57 14.84
CA GLY A 55 33.94 1.97 16.01
C GLY A 55 33.02 0.88 16.59
N VAL A 56 33.07 -0.35 16.05
CA VAL A 56 32.34 -1.50 16.57
C VAL A 56 33.27 -2.41 17.35
N ALA A 57 32.84 -2.81 18.56
CA ALA A 57 33.56 -3.75 19.41
C ALA A 57 32.71 -5.01 19.64
N SER A 58 33.36 -6.08 20.09
CA SER A 58 32.72 -7.35 20.42
C SER A 58 32.97 -7.72 21.89
N ARG A 59 32.00 -8.39 22.51
CA ARG A 59 32.13 -8.99 23.84
C ARG A 59 31.57 -10.41 23.86
N PRO A 60 32.11 -11.29 24.73
CA PRO A 60 31.52 -12.61 24.93
C PRO A 60 30.14 -12.50 25.60
N ALA A 61 29.28 -13.46 25.30
CA ALA A 61 28.01 -13.70 25.98
C ALA A 61 27.87 -15.20 26.25
N ASP A 62 27.00 -15.57 27.18
CA ASP A 62 26.65 -16.96 27.45
C ASP A 62 25.14 -17.06 27.62
N VAL A 63 24.43 -17.03 26.49
CA VAL A 63 22.98 -17.17 26.46
C VAL A 63 22.63 -18.42 25.66
N THR A 64 22.31 -19.49 26.38
CA THR A 64 21.94 -20.79 25.82
C THR A 64 20.53 -21.18 26.25
N GLY A 65 19.84 -21.94 25.40
CA GLY A 65 18.55 -22.51 25.75
C GLY A 65 18.24 -23.76 24.95
N SER A 66 17.53 -24.69 25.59
CA SER A 66 16.97 -25.90 25.00
C SER A 66 15.59 -26.20 25.58
N ALA A 67 14.80 -27.02 24.89
CA ALA A 67 13.51 -27.49 25.42
C ALA A 67 13.64 -28.28 26.73
N ALA A 68 14.82 -28.86 27.02
CA ALA A 68 15.09 -29.54 28.30
C ALA A 68 15.24 -28.57 29.48
N THR A 69 15.65 -27.32 29.21
CA THR A 69 15.81 -26.26 30.23
C THR A 69 14.52 -25.45 30.46
N ARG A 70 13.33 -26.06 30.28
CA ARG A 70 11.99 -25.41 30.27
C ARG A 70 11.89 -24.20 31.21
N ALA A 71 11.36 -23.10 30.68
CA ALA A 71 11.05 -21.86 31.38
C ALA A 71 12.24 -21.15 32.04
N ALA A 72 13.30 -20.84 31.28
CA ALA A 72 14.20 -19.77 31.71
C ALA A 72 13.51 -18.43 31.42
N ALA A 73 13.31 -17.61 32.45
CA ALA A 73 12.93 -16.21 32.31
C ALA A 73 13.76 -15.54 31.20
N ALA A 74 13.18 -14.55 30.51
CA ALA A 74 13.86 -13.85 29.42
C ALA A 74 15.29 -13.46 29.83
N ARG A 75 16.27 -13.96 29.09
CA ARG A 75 17.68 -13.78 29.41
C ARG A 75 18.12 -12.43 28.87
N THR A 76 18.76 -11.63 29.72
CA THR A 76 19.16 -10.26 29.36
C THR A 76 20.66 -10.18 29.10
N VAL A 77 21.04 -9.53 28.00
CA VAL A 77 22.43 -9.16 27.70
C VAL A 77 22.51 -7.64 27.68
N CYS A 78 23.36 -7.03 28.50
CA CYS A 78 23.47 -5.58 28.59
C CYS A 78 24.92 -5.12 28.42
N ASP A 79 25.09 -3.98 27.76
CA ASP A 79 26.33 -3.21 27.72
C ASP A 79 26.01 -1.72 27.93
N PRO A 80 26.29 -1.15 29.12
CA PRO A 80 25.93 0.23 29.46
C PRO A 80 26.51 1.31 28.53
N GLY A 81 27.57 1.00 27.77
CA GLY A 81 28.18 1.93 26.81
C GLY A 81 27.64 1.82 25.39
N ALA A 82 26.69 0.91 25.14
CA ALA A 82 26.18 0.62 23.81
C ALA A 82 24.93 1.44 23.47
N ALA A 83 24.92 2.03 22.28
CA ALA A 83 23.72 2.57 21.64
C ALA A 83 22.92 1.48 20.92
N TRP A 84 23.55 0.36 20.58
CA TRP A 84 22.93 -0.81 19.98
C TRP A 84 23.75 -2.07 20.25
N LEU A 85 23.09 -3.24 20.21
CA LEU A 85 23.71 -4.55 20.33
C LEU A 85 23.31 -5.44 19.15
N ARG A 86 24.23 -6.28 18.68
CA ARG A 86 24.03 -7.25 17.61
C ARG A 86 24.52 -8.63 18.06
N PRO A 87 23.63 -9.54 18.49
CA PRO A 87 24.03 -10.85 19.00
C PRO A 87 24.51 -11.77 17.88
N ARG A 88 25.46 -12.65 18.23
CA ARG A 88 25.94 -13.75 17.39
C ARG A 88 25.37 -15.06 17.88
N PHE A 89 24.62 -15.75 17.03
CA PHE A 89 24.23 -17.13 17.28
C PHE A 89 25.36 -18.05 16.82
N SER A 90 25.92 -18.82 17.74
CA SER A 90 26.88 -19.88 17.44
C SER A 90 26.19 -21.19 17.08
N ALA A 91 24.95 -21.38 17.54
CA ALA A 91 24.09 -22.48 17.14
C ALA A 91 22.61 -22.04 17.18
N LEU A 92 21.84 -22.49 16.19
CA LEU A 92 20.40 -22.33 16.14
C LEU A 92 19.78 -23.52 15.39
N ASP A 93 19.15 -24.43 16.13
CA ASP A 93 18.38 -25.55 15.58
C ASP A 93 17.00 -25.48 16.24
N LEU A 94 16.01 -25.02 15.48
CA LEU A 94 14.63 -24.88 15.90
C LEU A 94 13.77 -25.82 15.06
N ARG A 95 12.76 -26.44 15.66
CA ARG A 95 11.91 -27.43 15.00
C ARG A 95 10.43 -27.14 15.20
N GLY A 96 9.61 -27.56 14.24
CA GLY A 96 8.16 -27.40 14.30
C GLY A 96 7.75 -25.93 14.45
N GLY A 97 6.98 -25.63 15.51
CA GLY A 97 6.50 -24.29 15.84
C GLY A 97 7.43 -23.49 16.75
N ASP A 98 8.60 -24.03 17.11
CA ASP A 98 9.48 -23.41 18.10
C ASP A 98 10.08 -22.08 17.61
N SER A 99 10.25 -21.14 18.53
CA SER A 99 10.80 -19.82 18.23
C SER A 99 11.72 -19.26 19.31
N VAL A 100 12.61 -18.36 18.88
CA VAL A 100 13.46 -17.53 19.75
C VAL A 100 13.23 -16.08 19.36
N THR A 101 12.75 -15.28 20.30
CA THR A 101 12.52 -13.85 20.12
C THR A 101 13.59 -13.03 20.84
N ILE A 102 14.15 -12.06 20.12
CA ILE A 102 15.12 -11.09 20.63
C ILE A 102 14.46 -9.72 20.59
N THR A 103 14.55 -8.96 21.68
CA THR A 103 14.00 -7.60 21.77
C THR A 103 15.05 -6.63 22.29
N GLY A 104 15.21 -5.50 21.59
CA GLY A 104 16.09 -4.41 22.02
C GLY A 104 15.43 -3.53 23.07
N SER A 105 16.21 -3.07 24.04
CA SER A 105 15.74 -2.18 25.12
C SER A 105 15.26 -0.81 24.64
N ALA A 106 15.69 -0.33 23.48
CA ALA A 106 15.18 0.90 22.87
C ALA A 106 14.34 0.63 21.59
N GLY A 107 13.82 -0.59 21.45
CA GLY A 107 12.94 -0.98 20.36
C GLY A 107 13.52 -2.06 19.44
N GLY A 108 12.68 -2.51 18.50
CA GLY A 108 12.99 -3.62 17.61
C GLY A 108 12.80 -5.00 18.27
N SER A 109 12.17 -5.90 17.52
CA SER A 109 12.03 -7.32 17.89
C SER A 109 12.31 -8.20 16.68
N LEU A 110 12.93 -9.34 16.90
CA LEU A 110 13.21 -10.34 15.87
C LEU A 110 12.81 -11.72 16.40
N GLU A 111 11.84 -12.33 15.76
CA GLU A 111 11.47 -13.71 16.01
C GLU A 111 12.17 -14.62 15.00
N LEU A 112 12.92 -15.59 15.52
CA LEU A 112 13.59 -16.65 14.77
C LEU A 112 12.76 -17.92 14.93
N THR A 113 12.41 -18.59 13.84
CA THR A 113 11.57 -19.81 13.85
C THR A 113 12.30 -20.98 13.22
N ALA A 114 11.77 -22.20 13.26
CA ALA A 114 12.33 -23.38 12.59
C ALA A 114 12.59 -23.23 11.07
N ARG A 115 12.04 -22.20 10.43
CA ARG A 115 12.19 -21.99 9.00
C ARG A 115 13.46 -21.19 8.72
N ASN A 116 14.26 -21.71 7.79
CA ASN A 116 15.30 -20.99 7.04
C ASN A 116 16.69 -20.87 7.68
N TRP A 117 17.08 -21.69 8.66
CA TRP A 117 18.44 -21.61 9.20
C TRP A 117 19.43 -22.51 8.45
N PRO A 118 20.60 -21.98 8.03
CA PRO A 118 21.58 -22.72 7.23
C PRO A 118 22.41 -23.72 8.05
N GLY A 119 22.14 -23.84 9.35
CA GLY A 119 22.96 -24.63 10.29
C GLY A 119 24.33 -24.02 10.59
N LYS A 120 24.50 -22.71 10.33
CA LYS A 120 25.76 -21.97 10.48
C LYS A 120 25.66 -20.93 11.58
N ALA A 121 26.79 -20.54 12.15
CA ALA A 121 26.82 -19.38 13.04
C ALA A 121 26.61 -18.07 12.25
N PHE A 122 25.96 -17.07 12.85
CA PHE A 122 25.68 -15.81 12.19
C PHE A 122 25.44 -14.68 13.20
N HIS A 123 25.58 -13.44 12.75
CA HIS A 123 25.14 -12.27 13.51
C HIS A 123 23.76 -11.85 13.04
N THR A 124 22.87 -11.50 13.95
CA THR A 124 21.56 -10.95 13.56
C THR A 124 21.71 -9.53 13.01
N ARG A 125 20.62 -8.84 12.65
CA ARG A 125 20.60 -7.36 12.66
C ARG A 125 20.95 -6.80 14.04
N ALA A 126 21.36 -5.53 14.09
CA ALA A 126 21.50 -4.81 15.35
C ALA A 126 20.13 -4.37 15.91
N PHE A 127 20.08 -4.22 17.23
CA PHE A 127 18.92 -3.73 17.96
C PHE A 127 19.31 -2.46 18.73
N PRO A 128 18.51 -1.39 18.66
CA PRO A 128 18.79 -0.17 19.40
C PRO A 128 18.65 -0.38 20.92
N GLY A 129 19.45 0.37 21.66
CA GLY A 129 19.51 0.37 23.11
C GLY A 129 20.69 -0.43 23.66
N SER A 130 20.89 -0.33 24.97
CA SER A 130 22.04 -0.89 25.69
C SER A 130 21.82 -2.31 26.22
N CYS A 131 20.64 -2.88 26.02
CA CYS A 131 20.30 -4.24 26.43
C CYS A 131 19.47 -4.98 25.38
N LEU A 132 19.59 -6.31 25.38
CA LEU A 132 18.78 -7.27 24.65
C LEU A 132 18.06 -8.18 25.65
N SER A 133 16.79 -8.48 25.37
CA SER A 133 16.03 -9.55 26.02
C SER A 133 15.84 -10.71 25.05
N VAL A 134 16.16 -11.93 25.49
CA VAL A 134 16.03 -13.16 24.70
C VAL A 134 15.02 -14.07 25.37
N SER A 135 13.89 -14.30 24.71
CA SER A 135 12.84 -15.23 25.14
C SER A 135 12.70 -16.35 24.12
N ALA A 136 12.47 -17.58 24.56
CA ALA A 136 12.32 -18.72 23.67
C ALA A 136 11.08 -19.53 24.04
N ASP A 137 10.35 -19.97 23.02
CA ASP A 137 9.26 -20.94 23.12
C ASP A 137 9.70 -22.22 22.42
N LEU A 138 10.20 -23.18 23.21
CA LEU A 138 10.81 -24.42 22.73
C LEU A 138 10.01 -25.61 23.25
N SER A 139 9.25 -26.24 22.35
CA SER A 139 8.41 -27.40 22.62
C SER A 139 9.07 -28.71 22.17
N ASP A 140 9.88 -28.68 21.10
CA ASP A 140 10.58 -29.86 20.58
C ASP A 140 11.87 -30.13 21.38
N PRO A 141 12.08 -31.35 21.92
CA PRO A 141 13.23 -31.68 22.76
C PRO A 141 14.59 -31.51 22.06
N ALA A 142 14.62 -31.52 20.73
CA ALA A 142 15.83 -31.30 19.96
C ALA A 142 16.07 -29.82 19.62
N SER A 143 15.14 -28.91 19.89
CA SER A 143 15.37 -27.48 19.67
C SER A 143 16.38 -26.91 20.67
N ARG A 144 17.37 -26.18 20.16
CA ARG A 144 18.37 -25.45 20.96
C ARG A 144 18.91 -24.20 20.25
N TYR A 145 19.33 -23.24 21.05
CA TYR A 145 20.07 -22.07 20.59
C TYR A 145 21.23 -21.72 21.53
N ALA A 146 22.25 -21.07 20.97
CA ALA A 146 23.39 -20.54 21.70
C ALA A 146 23.83 -19.20 21.11
N ILE A 147 23.94 -18.19 21.97
CA ILE A 147 24.55 -16.88 21.69
C ILE A 147 25.82 -16.81 22.52
N ASP A 148 26.97 -16.76 21.85
CA ASP A 148 28.29 -16.79 22.50
C ASP A 148 28.99 -15.43 22.54
N SER A 149 28.45 -14.45 21.82
CA SER A 149 29.01 -13.11 21.72
C SER A 149 27.99 -12.12 21.16
N TYR A 150 28.30 -10.83 21.30
CA TYR A 150 27.58 -9.75 20.65
C TYR A 150 28.56 -8.65 20.23
N GLN A 151 28.19 -7.95 19.16
CA GLN A 151 28.80 -6.69 18.77
C GLN A 151 28.02 -5.51 19.35
N TYR A 152 28.69 -4.40 19.57
CA TYR A 152 28.07 -3.15 20.04
C TYR A 152 28.81 -1.93 19.50
N GLY A 153 28.09 -0.82 19.40
CA GLY A 153 28.63 0.49 19.03
C GLY A 153 28.08 1.59 19.93
N ALA A 154 28.87 2.65 20.14
CA ALA A 154 28.48 3.81 20.93
C ALA A 154 27.74 4.89 20.10
N THR A 155 27.93 4.88 18.78
CA THR A 155 27.18 5.74 17.85
C THR A 155 25.78 5.17 17.64
N ASP A 156 24.78 6.05 17.61
CA ASP A 156 23.39 5.69 17.29
C ASP A 156 23.32 4.80 16.05
N LEU A 157 22.51 3.75 16.08
CA LEU A 157 22.41 2.75 15.01
C LEU A 157 22.00 3.37 13.67
N ALA A 158 21.14 4.41 13.68
CA ALA A 158 20.73 5.09 12.46
C ALA A 158 21.87 5.94 11.85
N GLN A 159 22.86 6.32 12.66
CA GLN A 159 24.01 7.12 12.25
C GLN A 159 25.28 6.28 12.02
N ALA A 160 25.30 5.04 12.50
CA ALA A 160 26.38 4.10 12.26
C ALA A 160 26.49 3.86 10.74
N THR A 161 27.65 4.21 10.18
CA THR A 161 27.91 4.09 8.75
C THR A 161 29.08 3.17 8.48
N VAL A 162 29.00 2.43 7.36
CA VAL A 162 30.10 1.63 6.85
C VAL A 162 30.25 1.87 5.35
N THR A 163 31.49 1.96 4.87
CA THR A 163 31.78 2.19 3.45
C THR A 163 32.23 0.92 2.76
N VAL A 164 31.59 0.60 1.64
CA VAL A 164 31.95 -0.45 0.69
C VAL A 164 32.20 0.21 -0.66
N ALA A 165 33.18 -0.24 -1.44
CA ALA A 165 33.41 0.31 -2.78
C ALA A 165 33.85 -0.77 -3.77
N GLY A 166 33.69 -0.51 -5.07
CA GLY A 166 34.06 -1.49 -6.09
C GLY A 166 33.65 -1.11 -7.50
N ALA A 167 34.09 -1.94 -8.44
CA ALA A 167 33.78 -1.87 -9.87
C ALA A 167 33.94 -3.28 -10.51
N GLY A 168 33.43 -3.46 -11.73
CA GLY A 168 33.78 -4.57 -12.61
C GLY A 168 34.81 -4.15 -13.66
N ASP A 169 35.31 -5.13 -14.42
CA ASP A 169 36.05 -4.88 -15.67
C ASP A 169 37.33 -4.06 -15.43
N ILE A 170 38.12 -4.55 -14.47
CA ILE A 170 39.18 -3.78 -13.80
C ILE A 170 40.44 -3.68 -14.66
N CYS A 171 40.90 -4.82 -15.15
CA CYS A 171 42.20 -4.90 -15.80
C CYS A 171 42.16 -4.41 -17.26
N GLY A 172 42.42 -3.11 -17.44
CA GLY A 172 42.90 -2.55 -18.71
C GLY A 172 44.34 -2.98 -19.03
N THR A 173 45.12 -2.13 -19.70
CA THR A 173 46.53 -2.46 -20.04
C THR A 173 47.44 -2.63 -18.82
N ALA A 174 47.13 -1.97 -17.69
CA ALA A 174 47.97 -2.02 -16.47
C ALA A 174 47.16 -2.11 -15.15
N CYS A 175 45.83 -2.30 -15.22
CA CYS A 175 44.91 -2.41 -14.07
C CYS A 175 45.00 -1.26 -13.03
N ASN A 176 45.58 -0.12 -13.38
CA ASN A 176 45.88 1.01 -12.48
C ASN A 176 44.97 2.23 -12.73
N GLN A 177 43.81 2.00 -13.35
CA GLN A 177 42.96 3.11 -13.78
C GLN A 177 42.16 3.68 -12.60
N THR A 178 41.79 2.84 -11.63
CA THR A 178 40.84 3.16 -10.55
C THR A 178 41.30 2.71 -9.15
N ASP A 179 42.47 2.08 -9.03
CA ASP A 179 43.01 1.59 -7.76
C ASP A 179 43.29 2.72 -6.76
N ASP A 180 43.81 3.86 -7.23
CA ASP A 180 44.00 5.07 -6.40
C ASP A 180 42.68 5.55 -5.76
N LEU A 181 41.55 5.37 -6.45
CA LEU A 181 40.23 5.71 -5.89
C LEU A 181 39.89 4.80 -4.72
N ILE A 182 40.08 3.48 -4.86
CA ILE A 182 39.84 2.53 -3.77
C ILE A 182 40.77 2.82 -2.57
N ALA A 183 42.04 3.12 -2.83
CA ALA A 183 43.00 3.52 -1.79
C ALA A 183 42.51 4.78 -1.05
N SER A 184 42.05 5.80 -1.78
CA SER A 184 41.57 7.07 -1.20
C SER A 184 40.27 6.90 -0.41
N ILE A 185 39.36 6.04 -0.87
CA ILE A 185 38.09 5.76 -0.20
C ILE A 185 38.33 4.94 1.08
N ASN A 186 39.34 4.07 1.08
CA ASN A 186 39.68 3.15 2.17
C ASN A 186 38.45 2.40 2.73
N PRO A 187 37.72 1.64 1.90
CA PRO A 187 36.50 0.97 2.34
C PRO A 187 36.81 -0.19 3.31
N VAL A 188 35.77 -0.65 4.02
CA VAL A 188 35.82 -1.86 4.86
C VAL A 188 35.82 -3.12 3.99
N SER A 189 35.09 -3.09 2.88
CA SER A 189 35.01 -4.16 1.89
C SER A 189 35.18 -3.60 0.48
N VAL A 190 35.89 -4.34 -0.37
CA VAL A 190 36.00 -4.07 -1.80
C VAL A 190 35.27 -5.17 -2.55
N PHE A 191 34.24 -4.85 -3.32
CA PHE A 191 33.63 -5.82 -4.23
C PHE A 191 34.24 -5.71 -5.62
N THR A 192 34.23 -6.81 -6.38
CA THR A 192 34.50 -6.78 -7.82
C THR A 192 33.37 -7.46 -8.57
N ALA A 193 32.86 -6.82 -9.62
CA ALA A 193 31.72 -7.30 -10.42
C ALA A 193 32.19 -8.09 -11.65
N GLY A 194 33.09 -9.06 -11.44
CA GLY A 194 33.67 -9.89 -12.49
C GLY A 194 34.71 -9.18 -13.37
N ASP A 195 35.34 -9.99 -14.22
CA ASP A 195 36.41 -9.58 -15.13
C ASP A 195 37.53 -8.80 -14.43
N ASN A 196 38.11 -9.50 -13.48
CA ASN A 196 39.13 -8.98 -12.59
C ASN A 196 40.47 -8.91 -13.33
N ALA A 197 40.83 -9.97 -14.07
CA ALA A 197 42.07 -10.07 -14.81
C ALA A 197 41.83 -10.60 -16.23
N TYR A 198 42.32 -9.86 -17.22
CA TYR A 198 42.18 -10.19 -18.65
C TYR A 198 43.45 -10.85 -19.20
N GLU A 199 43.38 -11.63 -20.29
CA GLU A 199 42.19 -11.95 -21.10
C GLU A 199 41.51 -13.26 -20.70
N SER A 200 42.16 -14.11 -19.91
CA SER A 200 41.64 -15.44 -19.60
C SER A 200 41.58 -15.74 -18.10
N GLY A 201 41.81 -14.73 -17.25
CA GLY A 201 41.83 -14.87 -15.79
C GLY A 201 42.79 -15.95 -15.27
N THR A 202 43.92 -16.15 -15.96
CA THR A 202 44.98 -17.06 -15.54
C THR A 202 45.64 -16.56 -14.26
N LEU A 203 46.22 -17.47 -13.47
CA LEU A 203 46.98 -17.07 -12.27
C LEU A 203 48.15 -16.13 -12.63
N SER A 204 48.74 -16.27 -13.81
CA SER A 204 49.80 -15.37 -14.27
C SER A 204 49.27 -13.96 -14.53
N GLU A 205 48.11 -13.81 -15.15
CA GLU A 205 47.48 -12.50 -15.37
C GLU A 205 47.11 -11.86 -14.03
N PHE A 206 46.54 -12.62 -13.09
CA PHE A 206 46.32 -12.12 -11.73
C PHE A 206 47.61 -11.65 -11.06
N ASN A 207 48.68 -12.45 -11.07
CA ASN A 207 49.93 -12.10 -10.40
C ASN A 207 50.67 -10.93 -11.07
N ASN A 208 50.59 -10.79 -12.38
CA ASN A 208 51.38 -9.81 -13.13
C ASN A 208 50.63 -8.50 -13.40
N GLN A 209 49.29 -8.53 -13.42
CA GLN A 209 48.46 -7.38 -13.81
C GLN A 209 47.59 -6.89 -12.65
N TYR A 210 46.78 -7.77 -12.05
CA TYR A 210 45.89 -7.39 -10.95
C TYR A 210 46.63 -7.16 -9.64
N ALA A 211 47.59 -8.04 -9.31
CA ALA A 211 48.27 -8.05 -8.02
C ALA A 211 49.06 -6.77 -7.71
N PRO A 212 49.77 -6.14 -8.68
CA PRO A 212 50.50 -4.90 -8.45
C PRO A 212 49.63 -3.70 -8.06
N THR A 213 48.34 -3.68 -8.44
CA THR A 213 47.42 -2.56 -8.20
C THR A 213 46.31 -2.97 -7.24
N TRP A 214 45.19 -3.48 -7.75
CA TRP A 214 44.03 -3.91 -6.98
C TRP A 214 44.34 -5.05 -6.00
N GLY A 215 45.39 -5.84 -6.24
CA GLY A 215 45.89 -6.84 -5.30
C GLY A 215 46.33 -6.29 -3.95
N ALA A 216 46.67 -5.00 -3.85
CA ALA A 216 46.92 -4.33 -2.58
C ALA A 216 45.72 -4.40 -1.64
N PHE A 217 44.50 -4.51 -2.19
CA PHE A 217 43.25 -4.59 -1.43
C PHE A 217 42.74 -6.02 -1.22
N LYS A 218 43.47 -7.05 -1.67
CA LYS A 218 43.03 -8.46 -1.65
C LYS A 218 42.51 -8.95 -0.29
N SER A 219 43.04 -8.42 0.82
CA SER A 219 42.57 -8.75 2.18
C SER A 219 41.17 -8.22 2.51
N LYS A 220 40.70 -7.23 1.75
CA LYS A 220 39.36 -6.64 1.81
C LYS A 220 38.50 -6.96 0.59
N THR A 221 39.07 -7.61 -0.43
CA THR A 221 38.34 -7.97 -1.66
C THR A 221 37.42 -9.17 -1.45
N TYR A 222 36.16 -9.01 -1.84
CA TYR A 222 35.14 -10.04 -1.97
C TYR A 222 34.74 -10.08 -3.46
N PRO A 223 35.39 -10.95 -4.25
CA PRO A 223 35.25 -10.90 -5.70
C PRO A 223 34.12 -11.80 -6.22
N THR A 224 33.61 -11.48 -7.41
CA THR A 224 32.90 -12.44 -8.28
C THR A 224 33.74 -12.71 -9.52
N PRO A 225 33.62 -13.91 -10.14
CA PRO A 225 34.18 -14.16 -11.47
C PRO A 225 33.28 -13.53 -12.56
N GLY A 226 33.88 -13.18 -13.70
CA GLY A 226 33.20 -12.88 -14.96
C GLY A 226 33.59 -13.87 -16.06
N ASN A 227 33.15 -13.60 -17.30
CA ASN A 227 33.40 -14.53 -18.40
C ASN A 227 34.89 -14.68 -18.73
N HIS A 228 35.70 -13.64 -18.50
CA HIS A 228 37.14 -13.74 -18.74
C HIS A 228 37.83 -14.66 -17.74
N GLU A 229 37.34 -14.79 -16.50
CA GLU A 229 37.87 -15.77 -15.56
C GLU A 229 37.65 -17.22 -16.01
N TYR A 230 36.56 -17.48 -16.73
CA TYR A 230 36.23 -18.78 -17.31
C TYR A 230 36.98 -19.09 -18.62
N GLY A 231 37.87 -18.19 -19.07
CA GLY A 231 38.92 -18.51 -20.05
C GLY A 231 39.87 -19.62 -19.56
N THR A 232 39.91 -19.86 -18.24
CA THR A 232 40.45 -21.10 -17.67
C THR A 232 39.35 -22.06 -17.24
N SER A 233 39.61 -23.37 -17.37
CA SER A 233 38.66 -24.42 -16.95
C SER A 233 38.28 -24.24 -15.48
N GLY A 234 36.98 -24.05 -15.23
CA GLY A 234 36.42 -23.86 -13.89
C GLY A 234 36.92 -22.62 -13.15
N ALA A 235 37.34 -21.57 -13.89
CA ALA A 235 37.93 -20.35 -13.35
C ALA A 235 39.13 -20.62 -12.42
N LYS A 236 39.99 -21.57 -12.80
CA LYS A 236 41.11 -22.04 -11.97
C LYS A 236 42.02 -20.91 -11.50
N GLY A 237 42.38 -19.97 -12.38
CA GLY A 237 43.30 -18.87 -12.03
C GLY A 237 42.71 -17.92 -10.98
N TYR A 238 41.43 -17.59 -11.11
CA TYR A 238 40.65 -16.82 -10.14
C TYR A 238 40.65 -17.45 -8.75
N PHE A 239 40.27 -18.72 -8.64
CA PHE A 239 40.27 -19.41 -7.34
C PHE A 239 41.68 -19.59 -6.78
N ASP A 240 42.68 -19.89 -7.61
CA ASP A 240 44.07 -20.00 -7.15
C ASP A 240 44.60 -18.68 -6.61
N TYR A 241 44.22 -17.55 -7.21
CA TYR A 241 44.62 -16.24 -6.70
C TYR A 241 43.89 -15.92 -5.40
N PHE A 242 42.56 -15.92 -5.36
CA PHE A 242 41.80 -15.42 -4.21
C PHE A 242 41.68 -16.40 -3.04
N ASN A 243 41.65 -17.71 -3.30
CA ASN A 243 41.60 -18.72 -2.24
C ASN A 243 42.99 -19.29 -1.91
N GLY A 244 43.95 -19.17 -2.82
CA GLY A 244 45.24 -19.86 -2.75
C GLY A 244 45.22 -21.15 -3.58
N THR A 245 46.36 -21.47 -4.20
CA THR A 245 46.52 -22.67 -5.02
C THR A 245 46.22 -23.94 -4.22
N GLY A 246 45.29 -24.75 -4.70
CA GLY A 246 44.88 -26.00 -4.05
C GLY A 246 43.87 -25.85 -2.91
N ASN A 247 43.58 -24.62 -2.46
CA ASN A 247 42.57 -24.39 -1.42
C ASN A 247 41.15 -24.48 -2.01
N ASN A 248 40.26 -25.17 -1.30
CA ASN A 248 38.88 -25.39 -1.71
C ASN A 248 37.96 -24.20 -1.38
N THR A 249 38.27 -23.44 -0.33
CA THR A 249 37.49 -22.28 0.12
C THR A 249 38.40 -21.08 0.35
N GLY A 250 37.83 -19.88 0.32
CA GLY A 250 38.54 -18.62 0.57
C GLY A 250 37.68 -17.42 0.23
N ARG A 251 38.30 -16.30 -0.16
CA ARG A 251 37.59 -15.04 -0.47
C ARG A 251 36.61 -15.16 -1.63
N ALA A 252 36.91 -16.03 -2.60
CA ALA A 252 36.06 -16.29 -3.75
C ALA A 252 34.97 -17.34 -3.49
N GLY A 253 34.73 -17.72 -2.22
CA GLY A 253 33.83 -18.80 -1.86
C GLY A 253 34.39 -20.19 -2.17
N GLU A 254 33.51 -21.18 -2.31
CA GLU A 254 33.89 -22.55 -2.63
C GLU A 254 34.31 -22.66 -4.10
N ARG A 255 35.44 -23.33 -4.34
CA ARG A 255 36.01 -23.57 -5.66
C ARG A 255 34.99 -24.29 -6.55
N GLY A 256 34.81 -23.78 -7.76
CA GLY A 256 33.82 -24.28 -8.73
C GLY A 256 32.41 -23.72 -8.54
N LYS A 257 32.12 -23.03 -7.43
CA LYS A 257 30.84 -22.33 -7.21
C LYS A 257 30.96 -20.83 -7.46
N GLY A 258 31.89 -20.14 -6.79
CA GLY A 258 32.10 -18.70 -6.97
C GLY A 258 30.96 -17.80 -6.50
N TYR A 259 29.94 -18.34 -5.83
CA TYR A 259 28.88 -17.60 -5.15
C TYR A 259 28.91 -17.87 -3.64
N TYR A 260 28.62 -16.83 -2.85
CA TYR A 260 28.69 -16.85 -1.38
C TYR A 260 28.02 -15.58 -0.81
N SER A 261 27.86 -15.53 0.52
CA SER A 261 27.31 -14.37 1.22
C SER A 261 28.15 -13.98 2.45
N TYR A 262 28.05 -12.72 2.86
CA TYR A 262 28.70 -12.15 4.04
C TYR A 262 27.97 -10.88 4.49
N ASP A 263 28.23 -10.41 5.70
CA ASP A 263 27.56 -9.25 6.29
C ASP A 263 28.54 -8.10 6.56
N VAL A 264 28.10 -6.87 6.27
CA VAL A 264 28.83 -5.62 6.55
C VAL A 264 27.87 -4.65 7.22
N GLY A 265 28.08 -4.29 8.49
CA GLY A 265 27.03 -3.58 9.20
C GLY A 265 25.75 -4.40 9.26
N ASP A 266 24.64 -3.71 9.06
CA ASP A 266 23.33 -4.31 8.95
C ASP A 266 22.92 -4.56 7.47
N TRP A 267 23.92 -4.81 6.62
CA TRP A 267 23.75 -5.23 5.24
C TRP A 267 24.20 -6.66 5.03
N HIS A 268 23.37 -7.41 4.33
CA HIS A 268 23.70 -8.73 3.81
C HIS A 268 24.17 -8.61 2.36
N PHE A 269 25.40 -9.04 2.07
CA PHE A 269 25.98 -9.04 0.75
C PHE A 269 25.97 -10.43 0.14
N VAL A 270 25.55 -10.52 -1.12
CA VAL A 270 25.49 -11.75 -1.90
C VAL A 270 26.36 -11.59 -3.16
N ALA A 271 27.43 -12.38 -3.24
CA ALA A 271 28.23 -12.56 -4.44
C ALA A 271 27.61 -13.68 -5.28
N LEU A 272 27.26 -13.40 -6.54
CA LEU A 272 26.69 -14.36 -7.47
C LEU A 272 27.65 -14.61 -8.64
N ASN A 273 27.52 -15.79 -9.25
CA ASN A 273 28.32 -16.22 -10.38
C ASN A 273 27.42 -16.44 -11.60
N SER A 274 27.48 -15.50 -12.54
CA SER A 274 26.72 -15.54 -13.79
C SER A 274 27.21 -16.58 -14.80
N ASP A 275 28.41 -17.13 -14.62
CA ASP A 275 29.10 -17.94 -15.64
C ASP A 275 28.95 -19.46 -15.39
N ILE A 276 28.07 -19.82 -14.47
CA ILE A 276 27.62 -21.19 -14.21
C ILE A 276 26.09 -21.26 -14.27
N ALA A 277 25.51 -22.46 -14.10
CA ALA A 277 24.06 -22.61 -14.07
C ALA A 277 23.42 -21.70 -12.98
N HIS A 278 22.61 -20.75 -13.44
CA HIS A 278 21.94 -19.74 -12.61
C HIS A 278 20.45 -19.56 -12.93
N GLY A 279 19.90 -20.37 -13.85
CA GLY A 279 18.47 -20.40 -14.15
C GLY A 279 17.61 -20.95 -13.01
N ALA A 280 16.29 -20.91 -13.19
CA ALA A 280 15.33 -21.41 -12.21
C ALA A 280 15.58 -22.89 -11.87
N GLY A 281 15.66 -23.22 -10.58
CA GLY A 281 15.95 -24.58 -10.12
C GLY A 281 17.44 -24.96 -10.18
N SER A 282 18.34 -24.08 -10.61
CA SER A 282 19.78 -24.30 -10.47
C SER A 282 20.19 -24.38 -8.99
N THR A 283 21.29 -25.06 -8.70
CA THR A 283 21.82 -25.14 -7.32
C THR A 283 22.11 -23.77 -6.74
N GLN A 284 22.61 -22.83 -7.56
CA GLN A 284 22.87 -21.46 -7.14
C GLN A 284 21.57 -20.70 -6.81
N GLU A 285 20.52 -20.83 -7.62
CA GLU A 285 19.24 -20.16 -7.38
C GLU A 285 18.52 -20.72 -6.13
N GLN A 286 18.58 -22.03 -5.92
CA GLN A 286 18.05 -22.66 -4.71
C GLN A 286 18.83 -22.24 -3.47
N TRP A 287 20.16 -22.19 -3.56
CA TRP A 287 21.01 -21.66 -2.48
C TRP A 287 20.66 -20.22 -2.16
N LEU A 288 20.54 -19.35 -3.17
CA LEU A 288 20.21 -17.93 -3.00
C LEU A 288 18.88 -17.75 -2.28
N LYS A 289 17.85 -18.50 -2.66
CA LYS A 289 16.55 -18.47 -1.97
C LYS A 289 16.66 -18.85 -0.50
N ALA A 290 17.45 -19.89 -0.18
CA ALA A 290 17.67 -20.31 1.19
C ALA A 290 18.46 -19.27 2.00
N ASP A 291 19.50 -18.69 1.41
CA ASP A 291 20.33 -17.64 2.01
C ASP A 291 19.52 -16.37 2.31
N LEU A 292 18.71 -15.89 1.36
CA LEU A 292 17.83 -14.74 1.55
C LEU A 292 16.73 -14.98 2.58
N ALA A 293 16.27 -16.23 2.72
CA ALA A 293 15.28 -16.61 3.72
C ALA A 293 15.88 -16.71 5.14
N ALA A 294 17.17 -17.03 5.24
CA ALA A 294 17.95 -17.03 6.48
C ALA A 294 18.36 -15.62 6.94
N ASN A 295 18.42 -14.68 6.00
CA ASN A 295 18.95 -13.35 6.23
C ASN A 295 18.06 -12.54 7.21
N THR A 296 18.66 -12.10 8.31
CA THR A 296 18.02 -11.26 9.34
C THR A 296 18.29 -9.76 9.16
N LYS A 297 19.16 -9.39 8.24
CA LYS A 297 19.58 -8.01 8.02
C LYS A 297 18.46 -7.20 7.35
N PRO A 298 18.28 -5.93 7.74
CA PRO A 298 17.30 -5.04 7.13
C PRO A 298 17.62 -4.69 5.68
N CYS A 299 18.89 -4.77 5.30
CA CYS A 299 19.37 -4.38 3.98
C CYS A 299 20.06 -5.55 3.28
N THR A 300 19.91 -5.66 1.96
CA THR A 300 20.56 -6.69 1.14
C THR A 300 21.07 -6.10 -0.18
N ALA A 301 22.34 -6.35 -0.47
CA ALA A 301 22.96 -6.03 -1.75
C ALA A 301 23.46 -7.30 -2.43
N ALA A 302 23.21 -7.43 -3.72
CA ALA A 302 23.79 -8.49 -4.53
C ALA A 302 24.68 -7.91 -5.63
N TYR A 303 25.72 -8.63 -5.99
CA TYR A 303 26.60 -8.27 -7.10
C TYR A 303 27.07 -9.50 -7.87
N THR A 304 27.31 -9.31 -9.16
CA THR A 304 27.65 -10.36 -10.13
C THR A 304 28.31 -9.72 -11.35
N HIS A 305 28.74 -10.52 -12.33
CA HIS A 305 29.28 -9.98 -13.57
C HIS A 305 28.21 -9.52 -14.57
N HIS A 306 27.42 -10.44 -15.14
CA HIS A 306 26.46 -10.10 -16.19
C HIS A 306 25.22 -9.33 -15.69
N PRO A 307 24.80 -8.25 -16.37
CA PRO A 307 23.65 -7.44 -16.00
C PRO A 307 22.32 -8.04 -16.42
N ARG A 308 21.28 -7.91 -15.59
CA ARG A 308 19.90 -8.16 -16.04
C ARG A 308 19.40 -7.08 -17.01
N PHE A 309 19.77 -5.83 -16.75
CA PHE A 309 19.45 -4.69 -17.60
C PHE A 309 20.72 -3.92 -17.91
N SER A 310 20.90 -3.57 -19.18
CA SER A 310 22.02 -2.77 -19.62
C SER A 310 21.71 -2.09 -20.95
N GLY A 311 22.02 -0.81 -21.06
CA GLY A 311 22.06 -0.07 -22.31
C GLY A 311 23.42 -0.13 -23.00
N GLY A 312 24.34 -0.99 -22.56
CA GLY A 312 25.66 -1.19 -23.17
C GLY A 312 25.63 -2.01 -24.46
N ASP A 313 26.80 -2.45 -24.91
CA ASP A 313 26.97 -3.18 -26.18
C ASP A 313 26.44 -4.62 -26.09
N HIS A 314 26.56 -5.25 -24.91
CA HIS A 314 26.02 -6.58 -24.65
C HIS A 314 24.54 -6.57 -24.24
N GLY A 315 24.07 -5.46 -23.66
CA GLY A 315 22.65 -5.22 -23.43
C GLY A 315 22.04 -6.07 -22.32
N ASP A 316 20.71 -6.18 -22.32
CA ASP A 316 19.99 -6.95 -21.31
C ASP A 316 20.28 -8.47 -21.37
N ASP A 317 20.63 -9.09 -20.25
CA ASP A 317 20.70 -10.55 -20.13
C ASP A 317 19.46 -11.13 -19.42
N THR A 318 18.62 -11.81 -20.19
CA THR A 318 17.42 -12.49 -19.67
C THR A 318 17.73 -13.76 -18.87
N GLY A 319 18.92 -14.36 -19.03
CA GLY A 319 19.38 -15.52 -18.26
C GLY A 319 19.44 -15.23 -16.76
N MET A 320 19.76 -13.98 -16.39
CA MET A 320 19.79 -13.50 -15.01
C MET A 320 18.41 -13.41 -14.35
N GLY A 321 17.32 -13.60 -15.10
CA GLY A 321 15.95 -13.39 -14.61
C GLY A 321 15.58 -14.21 -13.37
N ALA A 322 16.08 -15.44 -13.24
CA ALA A 322 15.78 -16.29 -12.09
C ALA A 322 16.44 -15.79 -10.80
N LEU A 323 17.72 -15.38 -10.86
CA LEU A 323 18.42 -14.81 -9.70
C LEU A 323 17.83 -13.46 -9.31
N VAL A 324 17.55 -12.58 -10.28
CA VAL A 324 16.91 -11.27 -9.99
C VAL A 324 15.51 -11.45 -9.41
N THR A 325 14.76 -12.46 -9.86
CA THR A 325 13.46 -12.80 -9.24
C THR A 325 13.61 -13.27 -7.80
N ALA A 326 14.60 -14.11 -7.52
CA ALA A 326 14.88 -14.55 -6.16
C ALA A 326 15.25 -13.37 -5.25
N LEU A 327 16.11 -12.46 -5.72
CA LEU A 327 16.50 -11.25 -5.00
C LEU A 327 15.30 -10.31 -4.75
N TYR A 328 14.46 -10.07 -5.77
CA TYR A 328 13.25 -9.25 -5.65
C TYR A 328 12.28 -9.82 -4.60
N ASN A 329 12.01 -11.12 -4.66
CA ASN A 329 11.14 -11.81 -3.70
C ASN A 329 11.75 -11.81 -2.30
N GLY A 330 13.07 -11.93 -2.21
CA GLY A 330 13.84 -11.80 -0.99
C GLY A 330 14.01 -10.35 -0.50
N LYS A 331 13.37 -9.37 -1.15
CA LYS A 331 13.41 -7.93 -0.81
C LYS A 331 14.83 -7.35 -0.79
N ALA A 332 15.65 -7.72 -1.76
CA ALA A 332 16.97 -7.10 -1.92
C ALA A 332 16.86 -5.65 -2.43
N ASP A 333 17.81 -4.81 -2.02
CA ASP A 333 17.80 -3.36 -2.29
C ASP A 333 18.62 -3.00 -3.52
N LEU A 334 19.79 -3.63 -3.65
CA LEU A 334 20.80 -3.31 -4.63
C LEU A 334 21.18 -4.52 -5.48
N PHE A 335 21.35 -4.29 -6.78
CA PHE A 335 21.95 -5.25 -7.70
C PHE A 335 23.04 -4.55 -8.54
N VAL A 336 24.29 -4.91 -8.33
CA VAL A 336 25.46 -4.26 -8.94
C VAL A 336 26.16 -5.22 -9.90
N THR A 337 26.41 -4.79 -11.13
CA THR A 337 27.00 -5.62 -12.19
C THR A 337 28.17 -4.92 -12.88
N GLY A 338 28.92 -5.67 -13.70
CA GLY A 338 29.95 -5.17 -14.61
C GLY A 338 29.61 -5.56 -16.04
N HIS A 339 30.58 -6.19 -16.73
CA HIS A 339 30.50 -6.79 -18.06
C HIS A 339 30.36 -5.77 -19.19
N ASP A 340 29.32 -4.95 -19.15
CA ASP A 340 29.23 -3.83 -20.06
C ASP A 340 30.09 -2.67 -19.57
N HIS A 341 31.04 -2.23 -20.42
CA HIS A 341 32.07 -1.29 -20.02
C HIS A 341 31.59 0.17 -20.00
N HIS A 342 30.62 0.47 -19.13
CA HIS A 342 30.08 1.80 -18.86
C HIS A 342 29.51 1.89 -17.44
N TYR A 343 29.12 3.10 -17.06
CA TYR A 343 28.30 3.36 -15.89
C TYR A 343 26.83 3.50 -16.29
N GLU A 344 25.95 2.77 -15.62
CA GLU A 344 24.51 2.98 -15.76
C GLU A 344 23.78 2.75 -14.45
N ARG A 345 22.83 3.63 -14.14
CA ARG A 345 21.91 3.48 -13.03
C ARG A 345 20.48 3.41 -13.53
N PHE A 346 19.73 2.46 -12.98
CA PHE A 346 18.32 2.25 -13.25
C PHE A 346 17.45 2.70 -12.07
N ALA A 347 16.19 3.02 -12.34
CA ALA A 347 15.18 3.18 -11.30
C ALA A 347 14.95 1.82 -10.58
N PRO A 348 14.44 1.83 -9.33
CA PRO A 348 13.96 0.62 -8.67
C PRO A 348 12.96 -0.12 -9.56
N ALA A 349 13.24 -1.39 -9.87
CA ALA A 349 12.48 -2.13 -10.87
C ALA A 349 12.18 -3.57 -10.46
N THR A 350 11.07 -4.08 -10.98
CA THR A 350 10.74 -5.51 -10.95
C THR A 350 11.71 -6.31 -11.84
N PRO A 351 11.76 -7.64 -11.74
CA PRO A 351 12.60 -8.48 -12.62
C PRO A 351 12.28 -8.35 -14.12
N SER A 352 11.10 -7.82 -14.47
CA SER A 352 10.68 -7.58 -15.86
C SER A 352 11.01 -6.17 -16.37
N GLY A 353 11.49 -5.26 -15.52
CA GLY A 353 11.88 -3.89 -15.91
C GLY A 353 10.79 -2.84 -15.67
N ALA A 354 9.67 -3.20 -15.05
CA ALA A 354 8.67 -2.22 -14.63
C ALA A 354 9.14 -1.49 -13.36
N ILE A 355 8.92 -0.18 -13.27
CA ILE A 355 9.26 0.60 -12.08
C ILE A 355 8.44 0.11 -10.88
N ASP A 356 9.12 -0.19 -9.77
CA ASP A 356 8.52 -0.45 -8.46
C ASP A 356 9.36 0.24 -7.38
N ASN A 357 8.91 1.41 -6.92
CA ASN A 357 9.60 2.18 -5.89
C ASN A 357 9.47 1.59 -4.48
N ALA A 358 8.58 0.62 -4.26
CA ALA A 358 8.35 0.02 -2.95
C ALA A 358 9.18 -1.24 -2.73
N ASN A 359 9.40 -2.05 -3.78
CA ASN A 359 10.11 -3.33 -3.64
C ASN A 359 11.11 -3.63 -4.76
N GLY A 360 11.20 -2.77 -5.78
CA GLY A 360 12.09 -2.99 -6.92
C GLY A 360 13.56 -2.85 -6.53
N LEU A 361 14.42 -3.67 -7.10
CA LEU A 361 15.86 -3.52 -6.87
C LEU A 361 16.37 -2.31 -7.64
N ARG A 362 17.25 -1.54 -7.03
CA ARG A 362 18.04 -0.56 -7.78
C ARG A 362 19.22 -1.26 -8.45
N HIS A 363 19.26 -1.19 -9.78
CA HIS A 363 20.30 -1.81 -10.59
C HIS A 363 21.39 -0.79 -10.94
N PHE A 364 22.64 -1.24 -10.92
CA PHE A 364 23.81 -0.49 -11.36
C PHE A 364 24.69 -1.35 -12.27
N VAL A 365 25.08 -0.82 -13.42
CA VAL A 365 26.23 -1.30 -14.18
C VAL A 365 27.41 -0.40 -13.82
N ILE A 366 28.48 -1.00 -13.29
CA ILE A 366 29.72 -0.30 -12.91
C ILE A 366 30.90 -1.02 -13.57
N GLY A 367 30.81 -1.26 -14.88
CA GLY A 367 31.91 -1.84 -15.69
C GLY A 367 32.96 -0.79 -16.07
N THR A 368 33.37 0.00 -15.08
CA THR A 368 34.19 1.21 -15.27
C THR A 368 35.55 1.09 -14.57
N GLY A 369 35.95 -0.14 -14.22
CA GLY A 369 37.14 -0.41 -13.42
C GLY A 369 38.46 -0.12 -14.14
N GLY A 370 38.52 -0.25 -15.46
CA GLY A 370 39.71 0.16 -16.22
C GLY A 370 39.88 -0.48 -17.60
N ARG A 371 39.09 -1.50 -17.94
CA ARG A 371 39.02 -2.04 -19.30
C ARG A 371 38.38 -1.03 -20.26
N ALA A 372 38.83 -0.99 -21.52
CA ALA A 372 38.40 0.02 -22.49
C ALA A 372 36.87 0.15 -22.58
N LEU A 373 36.35 1.37 -22.34
CA LEU A 373 34.93 1.68 -22.35
C LEU A 373 34.32 1.49 -23.74
N TYR A 374 33.06 1.08 -23.77
CA TYR A 374 32.31 0.93 -25.00
C TYR A 374 31.84 2.27 -25.54
N SER A 375 31.77 2.39 -26.87
CA SER A 375 31.37 3.64 -27.54
C SER A 375 29.89 3.69 -27.91
N SER A 376 29.20 2.55 -27.97
CA SER A 376 27.79 2.46 -28.35
C SER A 376 26.86 2.46 -27.14
N ARG A 377 25.57 2.70 -27.43
CA ARG A 377 24.47 2.54 -26.50
C ARG A 377 23.37 1.76 -27.20
N SER A 378 22.92 0.67 -26.58
CA SER A 378 21.79 -0.14 -27.02
C SER A 378 20.49 0.24 -26.29
N THR A 379 19.39 -0.37 -26.71
CA THR A 379 18.11 -0.29 -26.01
C THR A 379 18.06 -1.28 -24.86
N THR A 380 17.47 -0.87 -23.74
CA THR A 380 17.26 -1.71 -22.55
C THR A 380 15.78 -1.72 -22.16
N ALA A 381 15.29 -2.86 -21.66
CA ALA A 381 13.98 -3.00 -21.06
C ALA A 381 13.93 -2.45 -19.62
N GLY A 382 15.09 -2.23 -18.99
CA GLY A 382 15.17 -1.62 -17.66
C GLY A 382 14.89 -0.12 -17.69
N PRO A 383 14.38 0.47 -16.60
CA PRO A 383 14.10 1.89 -16.52
C PRO A 383 15.39 2.70 -16.27
N SER A 384 16.24 2.80 -17.30
CA SER A 384 17.52 3.53 -17.29
C SER A 384 17.31 5.00 -16.93
N GLN A 385 18.07 5.52 -15.96
CA GLN A 385 17.98 6.91 -15.48
C GLN A 385 19.24 7.72 -15.81
N VAL A 386 20.41 7.10 -15.67
CA VAL A 386 21.71 7.74 -15.90
C VAL A 386 22.59 6.76 -16.64
N PHE A 387 23.25 7.22 -17.71
CA PHE A 387 24.18 6.43 -18.52
C PHE A 387 25.42 7.26 -18.82
N ASN A 388 26.61 6.69 -18.65
CA ASN A 388 27.88 7.29 -19.03
C ASN A 388 28.87 6.21 -19.47
N ASN A 389 29.38 6.31 -20.69
CA ASN A 389 30.33 5.37 -21.28
C ASN A 389 31.68 6.04 -21.62
N ASN A 390 32.03 7.14 -20.94
CA ASN A 390 33.25 7.90 -21.23
C ASN A 390 34.12 8.22 -20.01
N THR A 391 33.74 7.72 -18.84
CA THR A 391 34.41 8.00 -17.56
C THR A 391 34.66 6.70 -16.79
N PHE A 392 35.93 6.44 -16.48
CA PHE A 392 36.33 5.44 -15.49
C PHE A 392 36.04 5.93 -14.07
N GLY A 393 35.72 5.01 -13.18
CA GLY A 393 35.42 5.31 -11.79
C GLY A 393 35.02 4.07 -10.99
N VAL A 394 34.60 4.30 -9.75
CA VAL A 394 34.14 3.24 -8.85
C VAL A 394 32.84 3.64 -8.18
N GLY A 395 32.01 2.65 -7.83
CA GLY A 395 30.88 2.87 -6.95
C GLY A 395 31.35 2.91 -5.49
N LYS A 396 31.07 4.00 -4.79
CA LYS A 396 31.24 4.13 -3.34
C LYS A 396 29.87 4.06 -2.67
N PHE A 397 29.68 3.07 -1.82
CA PHE A 397 28.44 2.84 -1.08
C PHE A 397 28.67 3.14 0.39
N GLN A 398 28.02 4.19 0.89
CA GLN A 398 27.95 4.51 2.31
C GLN A 398 26.65 3.93 2.86
N LEU A 399 26.77 2.98 3.76
CA LEU A 399 25.68 2.11 4.22
C LEU A 399 25.33 2.44 5.67
N THR A 400 24.04 2.54 5.97
CA THR A 400 23.47 2.64 7.32
C THR A 400 22.60 1.41 7.61
N ALA A 401 22.11 1.23 8.83
CA ALA A 401 21.18 0.16 9.15
C ALA A 401 19.82 0.25 8.43
N THR A 402 19.50 1.39 7.82
CA THR A 402 18.17 1.65 7.22
C THR A 402 18.23 2.07 5.75
N GLY A 403 19.41 2.26 5.18
CA GLY A 403 19.55 2.77 3.82
C GLY A 403 20.99 2.92 3.37
N TYR A 404 21.15 3.48 2.17
CA TYR A 404 22.44 3.69 1.53
C TYR A 404 22.49 5.04 0.82
N THR A 405 23.71 5.51 0.63
CA THR A 405 24.09 6.50 -0.36
C THR A 405 25.10 5.84 -1.31
N MET A 406 24.86 5.94 -2.61
CA MET A 406 25.79 5.51 -3.66
C MET A 406 26.30 6.76 -4.37
N ASP A 407 27.62 6.91 -4.39
CA ASP A 407 28.35 7.91 -5.16
C ASP A 407 29.12 7.19 -6.28
N PHE A 408 28.98 7.63 -7.53
CA PHE A 408 29.95 7.29 -8.56
C PHE A 408 31.14 8.25 -8.45
N VAL A 409 32.30 7.71 -8.08
CA VAL A 409 33.54 8.47 -7.90
C VAL A 409 34.39 8.33 -9.17
N PRO A 410 34.55 9.40 -9.96
CA PRO A 410 35.33 9.33 -11.19
C PRO A 410 36.83 9.39 -10.92
N VAL A 411 37.62 8.88 -11.87
CA VAL A 411 39.08 9.08 -11.88
C VAL A 411 39.44 10.57 -12.02
N ALA A 412 40.63 10.95 -11.56
CA ALA A 412 41.12 12.31 -11.65
C ALA A 412 41.07 12.86 -13.09
N GLY A 413 40.66 14.13 -13.23
CA GLY A 413 40.54 14.79 -14.53
C GLY A 413 39.22 14.51 -15.29
N ARG A 414 38.32 13.70 -14.73
CA ARG A 414 36.95 13.51 -15.24
C ARG A 414 35.94 14.18 -14.32
N THR A 415 34.80 14.60 -14.87
CA THR A 415 33.80 15.41 -14.16
C THR A 415 32.47 14.71 -13.97
N PHE A 416 32.22 13.59 -14.66
CA PHE A 416 30.98 12.85 -14.49
C PHE A 416 30.93 12.23 -13.10
N THR A 417 29.87 12.56 -12.36
CA THR A 417 29.54 12.01 -11.05
C THR A 417 28.07 11.63 -11.06
N ASP A 418 27.70 10.71 -10.19
CA ASP A 418 26.30 10.41 -9.90
C ASP A 418 26.16 10.19 -8.40
N HIS A 419 24.99 10.54 -7.86
CA HIS A 419 24.69 10.45 -6.44
C HIS A 419 23.25 10.01 -6.27
N VAL A 420 23.03 8.96 -5.49
CA VAL A 420 21.69 8.47 -5.21
C VAL A 420 21.59 7.88 -3.82
N THR A 421 20.45 8.13 -3.17
CA THR A 421 20.12 7.53 -1.88
C THR A 421 18.98 6.52 -2.02
N GLY A 422 18.89 5.60 -1.08
CA GLY A 422 17.76 4.67 -0.96
C GLY A 422 17.60 4.15 0.46
N THR A 423 16.39 3.70 0.77
CA THR A 423 16.04 3.05 2.03
C THR A 423 15.91 1.55 1.82
N CYS A 424 16.25 0.76 2.84
CA CYS A 424 16.18 -0.69 2.71
C CYS A 424 14.76 -1.23 2.83
N HIS A 425 14.41 -2.23 2.03
CA HIS A 425 13.08 -2.81 1.96
C HIS A 425 12.67 -3.58 3.21
N LYS A 426 13.62 -4.22 3.90
CA LYS A 426 13.37 -4.94 5.18
C LYS A 426 13.75 -4.10 6.41
N ALA A 427 14.24 -2.88 6.23
CA ALA A 427 14.39 -1.99 7.38
C ALA A 427 13.00 -1.76 7.96
N SER A 428 12.82 -2.14 9.23
CA SER A 428 11.78 -1.52 10.02
C SER A 428 12.09 -0.03 9.93
N ALA A 429 11.21 0.76 9.31
CA ALA A 429 11.08 2.14 9.76
C ALA A 429 11.02 2.05 11.29
N GLY A 430 11.79 2.89 12.00
CA GLY A 430 11.79 2.86 13.46
C GLY A 430 10.37 3.01 14.04
N PRO A 431 10.22 3.10 15.36
CA PRO A 431 8.92 3.37 15.96
C PRO A 431 8.18 4.51 15.21
N ASP A 432 7.06 4.20 14.58
CA ASP A 432 6.27 5.12 13.76
C ASP A 432 4.78 4.87 13.96
N PHE A 433 3.94 5.74 13.44
CA PHE A 433 2.49 5.60 13.51
C PHE A 433 1.80 6.07 12.23
N GLY A 434 0.55 5.68 12.04
CA GLY A 434 -0.37 6.19 11.01
C GLY A 434 -1.53 6.94 11.66
N VAL A 435 -2.17 7.83 10.90
CA VAL A 435 -3.39 8.53 11.29
C VAL A 435 -4.40 8.34 10.17
N ALA A 436 -5.62 7.95 10.50
CA ALA A 436 -6.74 7.80 9.57
C ALA A 436 -8.03 8.32 10.20
N SER A 437 -8.99 8.76 9.38
CA SER A 437 -10.30 9.25 9.85
C SER A 437 -11.44 8.51 9.14
N SER A 438 -12.46 8.09 9.89
CA SER A 438 -13.65 7.40 9.35
C SER A 438 -14.94 7.88 10.04
N PRO A 439 -15.93 8.42 9.29
CA PRO A 439 -15.89 8.66 7.85
C PRO A 439 -14.87 9.76 7.46
N SER A 440 -14.29 9.67 6.26
CA SER A 440 -13.37 10.67 5.70
C SER A 440 -14.09 11.85 5.05
N SER A 441 -15.42 11.86 5.08
CA SER A 441 -16.27 12.98 4.64
C SER A 441 -17.45 13.15 5.58
N VAL A 442 -17.72 14.39 6.00
CA VAL A 442 -18.80 14.74 6.93
C VAL A 442 -19.55 15.98 6.43
N SER A 443 -20.86 16.01 6.65
CA SER A 443 -21.72 17.17 6.36
C SER A 443 -22.20 17.79 7.67
N VAL A 444 -22.02 19.11 7.82
CA VAL A 444 -22.37 19.86 9.03
C VAL A 444 -23.25 21.05 8.63
N PRO A 445 -24.55 21.02 8.90
CA PRO A 445 -25.38 22.22 8.74
C PRO A 445 -24.89 23.35 9.66
N GLN A 446 -25.02 24.60 9.22
CA GLN A 446 -24.83 25.77 10.08
C GLN A 446 -25.68 25.63 11.35
N GLY A 447 -25.07 25.84 12.51
CA GLY A 447 -25.71 25.69 13.82
C GLY A 447 -25.68 24.27 14.42
N SER A 448 -25.10 23.29 13.72
CA SER A 448 -25.07 21.88 14.13
C SER A 448 -23.66 21.32 14.28
N SER A 449 -23.56 20.06 14.69
CA SER A 449 -22.29 19.33 14.80
C SER A 449 -22.34 17.95 14.13
N ALA A 450 -21.19 17.46 13.64
CA ALA A 450 -20.99 16.08 13.19
C ALA A 450 -19.68 15.52 13.77
N SER A 451 -19.43 14.22 13.60
CA SER A 451 -18.22 13.57 14.10
C SER A 451 -17.57 12.63 13.10
N SER A 452 -16.25 12.46 13.22
CA SER A 452 -15.45 11.41 12.59
C SER A 452 -14.60 10.69 13.64
N THR A 453 -14.34 9.39 13.46
CA THR A 453 -13.43 8.64 14.32
C THR A 453 -12.03 8.69 13.75
N VAL A 454 -11.07 9.16 14.54
CA VAL A 454 -9.65 9.18 14.18
C VAL A 454 -8.97 7.97 14.79
N THR A 455 -8.34 7.16 13.94
CA THR A 455 -7.57 5.97 14.32
C THR A 455 -6.08 6.27 14.18
N VAL A 456 -5.33 6.00 15.26
CA VAL A 456 -3.86 6.01 15.26
C VAL A 456 -3.37 4.57 15.30
N SER A 457 -2.62 4.14 14.29
CA SER A 457 -2.04 2.79 14.20
C SER A 457 -0.53 2.85 14.45
N SER A 458 0.01 1.95 15.27
CA SER A 458 1.44 1.86 15.58
C SER A 458 2.15 0.91 14.61
N SER A 459 3.39 1.23 14.28
CA SER A 459 4.35 0.35 13.59
C SER A 459 5.74 0.44 14.24
N GLY A 460 6.61 -0.53 13.97
CA GLY A 460 7.99 -0.52 14.46
C GLY A 460 8.12 -0.54 16.00
N GLY A 461 7.08 -1.00 16.72
CA GLY A 461 7.05 -1.00 18.19
C GLY A 461 6.70 0.34 18.84
N PHE A 462 6.20 1.31 18.08
CA PHE A 462 5.77 2.61 18.60
C PHE A 462 4.70 2.48 19.68
N SER A 463 4.93 3.09 20.83
CA SER A 463 4.02 3.03 21.98
C SER A 463 3.99 4.35 22.75
N SER A 464 4.32 5.45 22.07
CA SER A 464 4.33 6.79 22.65
C SER A 464 2.99 7.50 22.42
N PRO A 465 2.61 8.46 23.29
CA PRO A 465 1.42 9.28 23.09
C PRO A 465 1.49 10.10 21.79
N VAL A 466 0.42 10.09 21.01
CA VAL A 466 0.24 10.90 19.80
C VAL A 466 -0.75 12.02 20.11
N ALA A 467 -0.33 13.28 20.01
CA ALA A 467 -1.19 14.44 20.17
C ALA A 467 -1.90 14.75 18.85
N LEU A 468 -3.22 14.96 18.88
CA LEU A 468 -4.05 15.18 17.71
C LEU A 468 -4.46 16.65 17.60
N THR A 469 -4.35 17.22 16.40
CA THR A 469 -4.78 18.57 16.06
C THR A 469 -5.51 18.59 14.71
N ALA A 470 -6.27 19.63 14.44
CA ALA A 470 -6.95 19.84 13.16
C ALA A 470 -6.61 21.24 12.61
N SER A 471 -6.43 21.34 11.30
CA SER A 471 -6.17 22.59 10.58
C SER A 471 -6.96 22.63 9.27
N GLY A 472 -7.04 23.80 8.63
CA GLY A 472 -7.86 23.98 7.42
C GLY A 472 -9.36 24.07 7.67
N LEU A 473 -9.77 24.38 8.91
CA LEU A 473 -11.18 24.56 9.27
C LEU A 473 -11.75 25.82 8.59
N PRO A 474 -12.99 25.77 8.08
CA PRO A 474 -13.67 26.96 7.57
C PRO A 474 -14.01 27.96 8.68
N ALA A 475 -14.16 29.22 8.30
CA ALA A 475 -14.53 30.28 9.23
C ALA A 475 -15.86 29.95 9.94
N GLY A 476 -15.86 29.99 11.27
CA GLY A 476 -17.04 29.67 12.09
C GLY A 476 -17.27 28.17 12.33
N VAL A 477 -16.31 27.29 12.00
CA VAL A 477 -16.30 25.88 12.41
C VAL A 477 -15.17 25.60 13.40
N SER A 478 -15.46 24.85 14.46
CA SER A 478 -14.49 24.40 15.46
C SER A 478 -14.35 22.88 15.46
N ALA A 479 -13.14 22.38 15.75
CA ALA A 479 -12.85 20.97 15.92
C ALA A 479 -12.42 20.65 17.36
N ALA A 480 -12.85 19.51 17.91
CA ALA A 480 -12.43 19.01 19.20
C ALA A 480 -12.16 17.50 19.16
N PHE A 481 -11.12 17.05 19.87
CA PHE A 481 -10.74 15.64 19.99
C PHE A 481 -11.03 15.11 21.39
N SER A 482 -11.58 13.91 21.48
CA SER A 482 -11.84 13.21 22.74
C SER A 482 -11.43 11.73 22.63
N PRO A 483 -10.28 11.32 23.19
CA PRO A 483 -9.27 12.16 23.87
C PRO A 483 -8.37 12.93 22.89
N ALA A 484 -7.83 14.09 23.32
CA ALA A 484 -6.92 14.91 22.49
C ALA A 484 -5.54 14.28 22.23
N SER A 485 -5.20 13.22 22.96
CA SER A 485 -4.03 12.39 22.71
C SER A 485 -4.37 10.91 22.95
N VAL A 486 -3.84 10.05 22.10
CA VAL A 486 -4.02 8.59 22.18
C VAL A 486 -2.67 7.89 22.19
N THR A 487 -2.56 6.80 22.94
CA THR A 487 -1.33 5.97 22.99
C THR A 487 -1.67 4.60 22.40
N PRO A 488 -1.27 4.31 21.15
CA PRO A 488 -1.46 2.97 20.61
C PRO A 488 -0.55 1.98 21.34
N ALA A 489 -1.03 0.75 21.53
CA ALA A 489 -0.13 -0.34 21.93
C ALA A 489 0.93 -0.58 20.84
N ALA A 490 2.08 -1.13 21.20
CA ALA A 490 3.12 -1.48 20.24
C ALA A 490 2.54 -2.40 19.14
N ASN A 491 2.59 -1.97 17.88
CA ASN A 491 1.97 -2.62 16.73
C ASN A 491 0.44 -2.82 16.85
N GLY A 492 -0.23 -2.00 17.66
CA GLY A 492 -1.68 -1.95 17.83
C GLY A 492 -2.27 -0.63 17.33
N SER A 493 -3.46 -0.29 17.80
CA SER A 493 -4.12 0.97 17.48
C SER A 493 -4.82 1.59 18.69
N ALA A 494 -5.11 2.88 18.60
CA ALA A 494 -5.95 3.62 19.53
C ALA A 494 -6.81 4.63 18.76
N THR A 495 -7.97 5.00 19.30
CA THR A 495 -8.94 5.86 18.62
C THR A 495 -9.30 7.10 19.43
N SER A 496 -9.64 8.18 18.72
CA SER A 496 -10.20 9.43 19.26
C SER A 496 -11.41 9.86 18.45
N SER A 497 -12.45 10.38 19.11
CA SER A 497 -13.56 11.04 18.41
C SER A 497 -13.15 12.47 18.03
N LEU A 498 -13.33 12.85 16.76
CA LEU A 498 -13.23 14.21 16.26
C LEU A 498 -14.64 14.77 16.10
N SER A 499 -15.01 15.78 16.90
CA SER A 499 -16.25 16.54 16.77
C SER A 499 -16.00 17.83 15.99
N LEU A 500 -16.85 18.12 15.00
CA LEU A 500 -16.84 19.32 14.17
C LEU A 500 -18.16 20.07 14.38
N SER A 501 -18.09 21.29 14.90
CA SER A 501 -19.26 22.12 15.20
C SER A 501 -19.26 23.38 14.35
N ALA A 502 -20.34 23.63 13.62
CA ALA A 502 -20.52 24.81 12.80
C ALA A 502 -21.43 25.83 13.50
N SER A 503 -20.98 27.07 13.60
CA SER A 503 -21.82 28.19 14.03
C SER A 503 -22.95 28.46 13.04
N ALA A 504 -23.97 29.21 13.47
CA ALA A 504 -25.08 29.63 12.60
C ALA A 504 -24.63 30.50 11.41
N THR A 505 -23.43 31.09 11.47
CA THR A 505 -22.86 31.94 10.42
C THR A 505 -21.60 31.32 9.80
N ALA A 506 -21.37 30.01 9.99
CA ALA A 506 -20.20 29.33 9.45
C ALA A 506 -20.14 29.44 7.92
N ALA A 507 -18.96 29.66 7.36
CA ALA A 507 -18.80 29.77 5.90
C ALA A 507 -19.25 28.46 5.22
N SER A 508 -20.23 28.56 4.33
CA SER A 508 -20.77 27.41 3.59
C SER A 508 -19.85 26.99 2.45
N GLY A 509 -19.77 25.69 2.19
CA GLY A 509 -18.93 25.11 1.15
C GLY A 509 -18.28 23.80 1.58
N THR A 510 -17.49 23.20 0.70
CA THR A 510 -16.71 21.99 1.01
C THR A 510 -15.26 22.38 1.27
N TYR A 511 -14.73 21.93 2.40
CA TYR A 511 -13.39 22.25 2.89
C TYR A 511 -12.61 20.98 3.19
N GLN A 512 -11.31 20.98 2.89
CA GLN A 512 -10.41 19.89 3.28
C GLN A 512 -9.78 20.22 4.63
N VAL A 513 -10.21 19.51 5.67
CA VAL A 513 -9.65 19.62 7.02
C VAL A 513 -8.54 18.59 7.18
N THR A 514 -7.36 19.02 7.62
CA THR A 514 -6.22 18.12 7.88
C THR A 514 -6.14 17.81 9.36
N VAL A 515 -6.36 16.53 9.71
CA VAL A 515 -6.08 15.96 11.03
C VAL A 515 -4.60 15.61 11.09
N THR A 516 -3.92 16.05 12.14
CA THR A 516 -2.47 15.88 12.33
C THR A 516 -2.19 15.21 13.66
N GLY A 517 -1.52 14.06 13.63
CA GLY A 517 -0.95 13.40 14.80
C GLY A 517 0.54 13.71 14.94
N THR A 518 0.99 14.07 16.14
CA THR A 518 2.40 14.38 16.43
C THR A 518 2.90 13.61 17.65
N SER A 519 4.07 12.97 17.53
CA SER A 519 4.77 12.32 18.64
C SER A 519 6.27 12.27 18.38
N GLY A 520 7.09 12.65 19.38
CA GLY A 520 8.55 12.52 19.28
C GLY A 520 9.21 13.23 18.09
N GLY A 521 8.59 14.28 17.54
CA GLY A 521 9.08 14.98 16.34
C GLY A 521 8.61 14.38 15.00
N VAL A 522 7.87 13.27 15.01
CA VAL A 522 7.24 12.66 13.84
C VAL A 522 5.80 13.16 13.71
N THR A 523 5.40 13.51 12.48
CA THR A 523 4.07 14.01 12.15
C THR A 523 3.42 13.19 11.04
N ARG A 524 2.14 12.84 11.23
CA ARG A 524 1.33 12.04 10.30
C ARG A 524 -0.04 12.67 10.15
N THR A 525 -0.61 12.62 8.94
CA THR A 525 -1.83 13.37 8.63
C THR A 525 -2.90 12.52 7.96
N ALA A 526 -4.17 12.85 8.23
CA ALA A 526 -5.33 12.35 7.51
C ALA A 526 -6.22 13.52 7.06
N ALA A 527 -6.81 13.42 5.87
CA ALA A 527 -7.75 14.43 5.37
C ALA A 527 -9.20 14.03 5.69
N VAL A 528 -10.01 15.03 6.06
CA VAL A 528 -11.46 14.92 6.22
C VAL A 528 -12.12 16.01 5.38
N SER A 529 -12.96 15.60 4.43
CA SER A 529 -13.78 16.53 3.66
C SER A 529 -14.98 16.98 4.50
N VAL A 530 -15.07 18.27 4.81
CA VAL A 530 -16.15 18.86 5.62
C VAL A 530 -17.01 19.74 4.73
N THR A 531 -18.26 19.36 4.53
CA THR A 531 -19.26 20.17 3.83
C THR A 531 -20.08 20.94 4.84
N VAL A 532 -19.97 22.27 4.83
CA VAL A 532 -20.83 23.16 5.61
C VAL A 532 -22.00 23.58 4.75
N SER A 533 -23.20 23.15 5.13
CA SER A 533 -24.44 23.47 4.42
C SER A 533 -25.16 24.62 5.13
N PRO A 534 -25.72 25.59 4.39
CA PRO A 534 -26.47 26.66 5.02
C PRO A 534 -27.72 26.14 5.75
N SER A 535 -28.09 26.77 6.86
CA SER A 535 -29.35 26.48 7.52
C SER A 535 -30.49 27.13 6.71
N GLY A 536 -31.17 26.37 5.85
CA GLY A 536 -32.34 26.88 5.12
C GLY A 536 -33.47 27.25 6.07
N SER A 537 -34.11 28.41 5.88
CA SER A 537 -35.34 28.76 6.60
C SER A 537 -36.47 27.84 6.12
N THR A 538 -37.06 27.05 7.01
CA THR A 538 -38.22 26.22 6.66
C THR A 538 -39.48 27.09 6.75
N SER A 539 -40.16 27.33 5.63
CA SER A 539 -41.39 28.13 5.60
C SER A 539 -42.65 27.27 5.77
N PHE A 540 -42.56 25.99 5.44
CA PHE A 540 -43.63 25.01 5.61
C PHE A 540 -43.02 23.62 5.82
N SER A 541 -43.57 22.86 6.76
CA SER A 541 -43.23 21.45 6.93
C SER A 541 -44.43 20.67 7.47
N ASP A 542 -44.64 19.48 6.91
CA ASP A 542 -45.66 18.54 7.33
C ASP A 542 -45.13 17.10 7.19
N ASP A 543 -45.05 16.41 8.32
CA ASP A 543 -44.74 14.99 8.48
C ASP A 543 -46.03 14.15 8.60
N PHE A 544 -47.19 14.77 8.37
CA PHE A 544 -48.51 14.17 8.52
C PHE A 544 -48.78 13.57 9.90
N GLU A 545 -48.03 13.89 10.97
CA GLU A 545 -48.31 13.42 12.33
C GLU A 545 -49.38 14.26 13.05
N SER A 546 -49.63 15.46 12.53
CA SER A 546 -50.71 16.34 12.95
C SER A 546 -51.53 16.79 11.75
N ASP A 547 -52.83 16.99 11.92
CA ASP A 547 -53.64 17.59 10.85
C ASP A 547 -53.27 19.07 10.70
N ARG A 548 -52.60 19.41 9.59
CA ARG A 548 -52.26 20.78 9.24
C ARG A 548 -53.27 21.43 8.30
N GLY A 549 -54.37 20.76 7.94
CA GLY A 549 -55.42 21.29 7.07
C GLY A 549 -55.26 20.92 5.60
N TRP A 550 -54.78 19.71 5.31
CA TRP A 550 -54.80 19.17 3.94
C TRP A 550 -56.24 18.78 3.56
N THR A 551 -56.67 19.20 2.36
CA THR A 551 -58.03 18.94 1.87
C THR A 551 -57.98 17.89 0.76
N VAL A 552 -58.57 16.72 1.01
CA VAL A 552 -58.78 15.66 0.00
C VAL A 552 -59.91 16.09 -0.96
N ASN A 553 -59.77 15.75 -2.24
CA ASN A 553 -60.68 16.13 -3.31
C ASN A 553 -61.09 17.62 -3.31
N PRO A 554 -60.11 18.55 -3.31
CA PRO A 554 -60.34 19.99 -3.14
C PRO A 554 -61.21 20.62 -4.23
N SER A 555 -61.32 20.02 -5.41
CA SER A 555 -62.15 20.48 -6.53
C SER A 555 -63.47 19.71 -6.69
N GLY A 556 -63.71 18.67 -5.88
CA GLY A 556 -64.89 17.80 -6.03
C GLY A 556 -64.87 16.97 -7.32
N SER A 557 -63.71 16.79 -7.96
CA SER A 557 -63.56 16.16 -9.28
C SER A 557 -62.79 14.83 -9.27
N ASP A 558 -62.37 14.34 -8.11
CA ASP A 558 -61.73 13.03 -7.99
C ASP A 558 -62.67 11.91 -8.49
N THR A 559 -62.17 11.07 -9.39
CA THR A 559 -62.92 9.99 -10.03
C THR A 559 -62.58 8.60 -9.53
N ALA A 560 -61.52 8.46 -8.71
CA ALA A 560 -61.13 7.19 -8.13
C ALA A 560 -62.28 6.56 -7.31
N THR A 561 -62.56 5.28 -7.56
CA THR A 561 -63.62 4.54 -6.88
C THR A 561 -63.19 4.05 -5.50
N THR A 562 -61.92 3.68 -5.36
CA THR A 562 -61.20 3.18 -4.18
C THR A 562 -59.80 3.83 -4.15
N GLY A 563 -58.99 3.59 -3.12
CA GLY A 563 -57.62 4.13 -3.05
C GLY A 563 -57.50 5.64 -3.07
N ARG A 564 -58.52 6.35 -2.54
CA ARG A 564 -58.43 7.80 -2.38
C ARG A 564 -57.35 8.16 -1.37
N PHE A 565 -56.75 9.33 -1.54
CA PHE A 565 -55.76 9.81 -0.58
C PHE A 565 -56.34 9.91 0.82
N GLU A 566 -55.68 9.25 1.76
CA GLU A 566 -55.99 9.26 3.18
C GLU A 566 -54.73 9.58 3.98
N ARG A 567 -54.90 10.40 5.03
CA ARG A 567 -53.86 10.61 6.04
C ARG A 567 -54.03 9.56 7.13
N GLY A 568 -52.97 8.84 7.46
CA GLY A 568 -52.95 7.95 8.61
C GLY A 568 -51.81 6.93 8.54
N ASP A 569 -51.76 6.06 9.55
CA ASP A 569 -50.85 4.91 9.58
C ASP A 569 -51.20 3.93 8.45
N PRO A 570 -50.28 3.69 7.49
CA PRO A 570 -50.50 2.78 6.39
C PRO A 570 -50.27 1.32 6.80
N GLU A 571 -51.11 0.42 6.33
CA GLU A 571 -50.90 -1.01 6.43
C GLU A 571 -50.18 -1.54 5.18
N GLN A 572 -49.29 -2.52 5.37
CA GLN A 572 -48.52 -3.08 4.27
C GLN A 572 -49.40 -3.94 3.36
N THR A 573 -49.47 -3.58 2.08
CA THR A 573 -50.08 -4.39 1.03
C THR A 573 -49.01 -5.20 0.31
N LEU A 574 -49.15 -6.52 0.27
CA LEU A 574 -48.27 -7.44 -0.47
C LEU A 574 -49.00 -7.99 -1.69
N SER A 575 -48.41 -7.86 -2.88
CA SER A 575 -48.93 -8.54 -4.06
C SER A 575 -48.84 -10.05 -3.88
N THR A 576 -49.96 -10.76 -3.92
CA THR A 576 -49.94 -12.24 -3.88
C THR A 576 -49.47 -12.85 -5.20
N TYR A 577 -49.27 -12.03 -6.23
CA TYR A 577 -48.72 -12.44 -7.52
C TYR A 577 -47.18 -12.45 -7.53
N SER A 578 -46.54 -11.45 -6.90
CA SER A 578 -45.10 -11.21 -7.01
C SER A 578 -44.36 -11.17 -5.67
N ASP A 579 -45.05 -11.33 -4.54
CA ASP A 579 -44.54 -11.14 -3.16
C ASP A 579 -43.92 -9.76 -2.92
N GLN A 580 -44.12 -8.80 -3.83
CA GLN A 580 -43.62 -7.46 -3.71
C GLN A 580 -44.54 -6.62 -2.81
N VAL A 581 -43.93 -5.77 -1.99
CA VAL A 581 -44.64 -4.71 -1.26
C VAL A 581 -45.17 -3.70 -2.26
N LYS A 582 -46.45 -3.36 -2.16
CA LYS A 582 -47.14 -2.39 -3.02
C LYS A 582 -47.50 -1.13 -2.25
N GLN A 583 -48.01 -1.29 -1.04
CA GLN A 583 -48.07 -0.22 -0.05
C GLN A 583 -47.12 -0.54 1.10
N LEU A 584 -46.28 0.41 1.51
CA LEU A 584 -45.38 0.23 2.66
C LEU A 584 -46.16 0.46 3.95
N GLY A 585 -46.05 -0.48 4.90
CA GLY A 585 -46.62 -0.35 6.25
C GLY A 585 -45.72 0.38 7.26
N THR A 586 -44.77 1.18 6.75
CA THR A 586 -43.85 1.99 7.57
C THR A 586 -43.66 3.33 6.88
N THR A 587 -43.42 4.38 7.64
CA THR A 587 -43.22 5.75 7.14
C THR A 587 -41.76 6.21 7.30
N PRO A 588 -41.28 7.18 6.49
CA PRO A 588 -39.95 7.77 6.62
C PRO A 588 -39.74 8.46 7.96
N SER A 589 -40.80 9.07 8.51
CA SER A 589 -40.82 9.62 9.85
C SER A 589 -42.18 9.34 10.52
N GLY A 590 -42.20 9.31 11.85
CA GLY A 590 -43.44 9.12 12.60
C GLY A 590 -44.17 7.79 12.33
N SER A 591 -45.48 7.86 12.15
CA SER A 591 -46.37 6.71 11.90
C SER A 591 -47.41 7.00 10.83
N ASN A 592 -47.75 8.25 10.54
CA ASN A 592 -48.77 8.65 9.58
C ASN A 592 -48.13 9.12 8.28
N ALA A 593 -48.71 8.76 7.14
CA ALA A 593 -48.37 9.33 5.85
C ALA A 593 -49.65 9.64 5.07
N LEU A 594 -49.50 10.31 3.94
CA LEU A 594 -50.56 10.39 2.94
C LEU A 594 -50.45 9.19 2.00
N SER A 595 -51.45 8.31 1.97
CA SER A 595 -51.45 7.08 1.14
C SER A 595 -52.74 6.94 0.34
N THR A 596 -52.68 6.35 -0.86
CA THR A 596 -53.86 5.94 -1.63
C THR A 596 -54.51 4.72 -0.97
N GLY A 597 -55.54 4.92 -0.15
CA GLY A 597 -56.16 3.82 0.60
C GLY A 597 -55.22 3.19 1.62
N ARG A 598 -55.08 3.84 2.79
CA ARG A 598 -54.06 3.48 3.79
C ARG A 598 -54.19 2.07 4.40
N LEU A 599 -55.30 1.34 4.20
CA LEU A 599 -55.50 0.00 4.77
C LEU A 599 -55.26 -1.08 3.70
N ALA A 600 -54.69 -2.23 4.07
CA ALA A 600 -54.24 -3.22 3.08
C ALA A 600 -55.36 -4.03 2.40
N GLY A 601 -56.60 -3.95 2.92
CA GLY A 601 -57.74 -4.72 2.41
C GLY A 601 -57.63 -6.23 2.67
N ALA A 602 -58.59 -7.01 2.15
CA ALA A 602 -58.57 -8.47 2.20
C ALA A 602 -57.79 -9.09 1.03
N ALA A 603 -57.74 -8.41 -0.11
CA ALA A 603 -56.88 -8.68 -1.25
C ALA A 603 -56.02 -7.46 -1.59
N TYR A 604 -54.89 -7.71 -2.28
CA TYR A 604 -53.87 -6.69 -2.54
C TYR A 604 -54.31 -5.58 -3.51
N GLY A 605 -55.48 -5.70 -4.12
CA GLY A 605 -56.10 -4.66 -4.97
C GLY A 605 -57.48 -4.24 -4.47
N ASP A 606 -57.73 -4.30 -3.15
CA ASP A 606 -59.02 -3.86 -2.58
C ASP A 606 -59.08 -2.35 -2.33
N ASN A 607 -57.92 -1.76 -1.98
CA ASN A 607 -57.80 -0.36 -1.57
C ASN A 607 -56.74 0.40 -2.37
N ASP A 608 -56.19 -0.19 -3.42
CA ASP A 608 -55.34 0.53 -4.34
C ASP A 608 -56.16 1.55 -5.15
N LEU A 609 -55.45 2.41 -5.87
CA LEU A 609 -56.08 3.46 -6.65
C LEU A 609 -56.75 2.87 -7.90
N ASP A 610 -58.07 2.67 -7.86
CA ASP A 610 -58.80 2.13 -9.03
C ASP A 610 -59.41 3.23 -9.92
N GLY A 611 -59.07 3.15 -11.22
CA GLY A 611 -59.90 3.63 -12.32
C GLY A 611 -60.23 5.12 -12.30
N GLY A 612 -59.33 5.95 -11.76
CA GLY A 612 -59.54 7.38 -11.69
C GLY A 612 -58.41 8.15 -11.01
N VAL A 613 -58.72 9.41 -10.70
CA VAL A 613 -57.79 10.36 -10.07
C VAL A 613 -58.21 10.59 -8.63
N THR A 614 -57.26 10.62 -7.71
CA THR A 614 -57.41 11.17 -6.37
C THR A 614 -56.44 12.33 -6.15
N SER A 615 -56.86 13.31 -5.35
CA SER A 615 -56.06 14.50 -5.10
C SER A 615 -56.18 15.01 -3.67
N VAL A 616 -55.11 15.63 -3.17
CA VAL A 616 -55.08 16.34 -1.89
C VAL A 616 -54.33 17.65 -2.02
N ARG A 617 -54.84 18.71 -1.38
CA ARG A 617 -54.25 20.05 -1.42
C ARG A 617 -53.76 20.48 -0.04
N SER A 618 -52.56 21.03 0.01
CA SER A 618 -52.00 21.61 1.24
C SER A 618 -52.74 22.90 1.64
N PRO A 619 -52.59 23.34 2.90
CA PRO A 619 -52.84 24.73 3.26
C PRO A 619 -52.03 25.71 2.41
N ALA A 620 -52.44 26.98 2.41
CA ALA A 620 -51.67 28.04 1.78
C ALA A 620 -50.32 28.20 2.50
N LEU A 621 -49.24 28.22 1.71
CA LEU A 621 -47.87 28.40 2.19
C LEU A 621 -47.19 29.51 1.39
N THR A 622 -46.27 30.22 2.03
CA THR A 622 -45.42 31.21 1.35
C THR A 622 -44.12 30.54 0.93
N VAL A 623 -43.76 30.67 -0.35
CA VAL A 623 -42.48 30.18 -0.84
C VAL A 623 -41.39 31.22 -0.52
N PRO A 624 -40.34 30.86 0.23
CA PRO A 624 -39.29 31.78 0.61
C PRO A 624 -38.36 32.07 -0.58
N ALA A 625 -37.50 33.08 -0.46
CA ALA A 625 -36.48 33.37 -1.48
C ALA A 625 -35.56 32.17 -1.71
N GLY A 626 -35.26 31.83 -2.97
CA GLY A 626 -34.53 30.60 -3.31
C GLY A 626 -35.26 29.33 -2.88
N GLY A 627 -36.60 29.37 -2.92
CA GLY A 627 -37.47 28.33 -2.38
C GLY A 627 -37.25 26.96 -3.00
N GLY A 628 -37.15 25.91 -2.19
CA GLY A 628 -37.08 24.51 -2.61
C GLY A 628 -38.08 23.64 -1.85
N LEU A 629 -38.70 22.69 -2.54
CA LEU A 629 -39.57 21.67 -1.99
C LEU A 629 -38.83 20.33 -1.90
N SER A 630 -38.93 19.64 -0.76
CA SER A 630 -38.54 18.24 -0.61
C SER A 630 -39.68 17.44 0.00
N PHE A 631 -39.83 16.18 -0.40
CA PHE A 631 -40.78 15.24 0.21
C PHE A 631 -40.32 13.81 -0.03
N ALA A 632 -40.69 12.91 0.88
CA ALA A 632 -40.59 11.49 0.66
C ALA A 632 -41.80 10.99 -0.12
N TYR A 633 -41.60 10.01 -1.00
CA TYR A 633 -42.66 9.39 -1.77
C TYR A 633 -42.40 7.90 -2.01
N SER A 634 -43.48 7.14 -2.21
CA SER A 634 -43.45 5.78 -2.74
C SER A 634 -44.47 5.69 -3.87
N VAL A 635 -44.11 5.00 -4.96
CA VAL A 635 -45.03 4.62 -6.02
C VAL A 635 -44.76 3.16 -6.34
N ALA A 636 -45.78 2.33 -6.25
CA ALA A 636 -45.73 0.92 -6.62
C ALA A 636 -46.89 0.62 -7.57
N HIS A 637 -46.66 -0.28 -8.51
CA HIS A 637 -47.72 -0.65 -9.43
C HIS A 637 -47.50 -2.03 -10.05
N GLY A 638 -48.55 -2.55 -10.67
CA GLY A 638 -48.54 -3.78 -11.45
C GLY A 638 -47.80 -3.63 -12.79
N ASP A 639 -47.51 -4.75 -13.46
CA ASP A 639 -46.97 -4.74 -14.84
C ASP A 639 -47.98 -4.32 -15.91
N ASN A 640 -49.26 -4.22 -15.56
CA ASN A 640 -50.33 -3.71 -16.43
C ASN A 640 -50.53 -2.18 -16.34
N SER A 641 -49.73 -1.48 -15.53
CA SER A 641 -49.71 -0.01 -15.46
C SER A 641 -49.04 0.61 -16.70
N SER A 642 -49.26 1.90 -16.93
CA SER A 642 -48.71 2.66 -18.04
C SER A 642 -48.33 4.08 -17.64
N THR A 643 -47.83 4.86 -18.59
CA THR A 643 -47.55 6.29 -18.36
C THR A 643 -48.81 7.15 -18.17
N ALA A 644 -50.01 6.57 -18.33
CA ALA A 644 -51.26 7.23 -17.95
C ALA A 644 -51.43 7.28 -16.43
N ASP A 645 -50.80 6.35 -15.70
CA ASP A 645 -50.85 6.28 -14.25
C ASP A 645 -49.69 7.08 -13.67
N TYR A 646 -49.94 7.83 -12.59
CA TYR A 646 -48.91 8.72 -12.04
C TYR A 646 -49.15 9.12 -10.60
N LEU A 647 -48.07 9.52 -9.93
CA LEU A 647 -48.08 10.44 -8.80
C LEU A 647 -47.48 11.77 -9.26
N ARG A 648 -48.14 12.89 -8.96
CA ARG A 648 -47.75 14.21 -9.42
C ARG A 648 -47.94 15.26 -8.34
N VAL A 649 -46.99 16.19 -8.26
CA VAL A 649 -47.09 17.38 -7.41
C VAL A 649 -47.16 18.61 -8.29
N ASN A 650 -48.17 19.44 -8.04
CA ASN A 650 -48.38 20.71 -8.71
C ASN A 650 -48.31 21.86 -7.70
N VAL A 651 -47.85 23.02 -8.14
CA VAL A 651 -48.02 24.28 -7.43
C VAL A 651 -49.27 24.96 -7.99
N VAL A 652 -50.17 25.36 -7.09
CA VAL A 652 -51.35 26.16 -7.42
C VAL A 652 -51.11 27.59 -6.94
N SER A 653 -51.03 28.53 -7.89
CA SER A 653 -50.88 29.97 -7.63
C SER A 653 -52.04 30.71 -8.30
N GLY A 654 -52.97 31.24 -7.52
CA GLY A 654 -54.23 31.77 -8.03
C GLY A 654 -55.04 30.70 -8.78
N SER A 655 -55.37 30.96 -10.05
CA SER A 655 -56.06 30.00 -10.92
C SER A 655 -55.12 29.08 -11.72
N ALA A 656 -53.80 29.32 -11.66
CA ALA A 656 -52.82 28.53 -12.40
C ALA A 656 -52.42 27.29 -11.60
N THR A 657 -52.45 26.13 -12.26
CA THR A 657 -51.91 24.87 -11.73
C THR A 657 -50.72 24.46 -12.58
N THR A 658 -49.54 24.39 -11.99
CA THR A 658 -48.30 24.07 -12.68
C THR A 658 -47.70 22.80 -12.11
N LYS A 659 -47.48 21.80 -12.96
CA LYS A 659 -46.75 20.58 -12.59
C LYS A 659 -45.29 20.92 -12.30
N VAL A 660 -44.83 20.57 -11.10
CA VAL A 660 -43.44 20.78 -10.69
C VAL A 660 -42.68 19.46 -10.50
N TRP A 661 -43.39 18.35 -10.35
CA TRP A 661 -42.79 17.02 -10.25
C TRP A 661 -43.78 15.92 -10.64
N GLU A 662 -43.31 14.84 -11.25
CA GLU A 662 -44.11 13.63 -11.49
C GLU A 662 -43.29 12.35 -11.48
N LYS A 663 -43.97 11.27 -11.12
CA LYS A 663 -43.52 9.88 -11.28
C LYS A 663 -44.60 9.12 -12.04
N LEU A 664 -44.26 8.66 -13.23
CA LEU A 664 -45.15 7.88 -14.09
C LEU A 664 -45.06 6.39 -13.75
N GLY A 665 -46.18 5.69 -13.96
CA GLY A 665 -46.27 4.25 -14.05
C GLY A 665 -45.57 3.71 -15.30
N ALA A 666 -45.41 2.39 -15.36
CA ALA A 666 -44.75 1.69 -16.45
C ALA A 666 -45.31 0.27 -16.60
N ALA A 667 -45.18 -0.29 -17.80
CA ALA A 667 -45.56 -1.67 -18.10
C ALA A 667 -44.54 -2.69 -17.52
N ALA A 668 -44.31 -2.60 -16.20
CA ALA A 668 -43.45 -3.48 -15.42
C ALA A 668 -43.83 -3.39 -13.94
N GLU A 669 -43.74 -4.51 -13.22
CA GLU A 669 -43.94 -4.55 -11.77
C GLU A 669 -42.93 -3.62 -11.05
N VAL A 670 -43.44 -2.72 -10.22
CA VAL A 670 -42.62 -1.86 -9.35
C VAL A 670 -43.03 -2.08 -7.90
N ALA A 671 -42.05 -2.40 -7.05
CA ALA A 671 -42.23 -2.51 -5.61
C ALA A 671 -42.19 -1.13 -4.94
N GLY A 672 -42.96 -0.98 -3.87
CA GLY A 672 -42.95 0.19 -2.99
C GLY A 672 -41.61 0.35 -2.30
N ALA A 673 -41.06 1.56 -2.38
CA ALA A 673 -39.85 1.95 -1.67
C ALA A 673 -39.83 3.46 -1.48
N TRP A 674 -39.60 3.91 -0.25
CA TRP A 674 -39.45 5.33 0.06
C TRP A 674 -38.25 5.93 -0.68
N LYS A 675 -38.51 7.03 -1.38
CA LYS A 675 -37.54 7.85 -2.12
C LYS A 675 -37.76 9.30 -1.77
N THR A 676 -36.74 10.13 -1.95
CA THR A 676 -36.85 11.58 -1.74
C THR A 676 -36.92 12.31 -3.07
N ALA A 677 -37.90 13.18 -3.23
CA ALA A 677 -37.98 14.14 -4.32
C ALA A 677 -37.52 15.53 -3.86
N THR A 678 -36.84 16.26 -4.74
CA THR A 678 -36.46 17.66 -4.54
C THR A 678 -36.86 18.48 -5.76
N VAL A 679 -37.46 19.64 -5.55
CA VAL A 679 -38.05 20.50 -6.58
C VAL A 679 -37.65 21.95 -6.32
N ASP A 680 -37.18 22.65 -7.36
CA ASP A 680 -36.94 24.09 -7.29
C ASP A 680 -38.27 24.85 -7.39
N LEU A 681 -38.59 25.64 -6.37
CA LEU A 681 -39.76 26.51 -6.30
C LEU A 681 -39.39 28.00 -6.40
N SER A 682 -38.16 28.34 -6.76
CA SER A 682 -37.65 29.72 -6.80
C SER A 682 -38.51 30.66 -7.66
N ALA A 683 -39.15 30.16 -8.71
CA ALA A 683 -40.10 30.90 -9.55
C ALA A 683 -41.34 31.41 -8.80
N TYR A 684 -41.65 30.81 -7.64
CA TYR A 684 -42.77 31.18 -6.78
C TYR A 684 -42.33 31.98 -5.55
N ALA A 685 -41.05 32.36 -5.43
CA ALA A 685 -40.53 33.09 -4.28
C ALA A 685 -41.38 34.33 -3.95
N GLY A 686 -41.74 34.47 -2.67
CA GLY A 686 -42.61 35.52 -2.14
C GLY A 686 -44.10 35.31 -2.40
N GLN A 687 -44.50 34.32 -3.20
CA GLN A 687 -45.91 34.04 -3.50
C GLN A 687 -46.53 33.12 -2.43
N SER A 688 -47.82 33.36 -2.16
CA SER A 688 -48.68 32.43 -1.42
C SER A 688 -49.24 31.40 -2.40
N VAL A 689 -48.91 30.13 -2.22
CA VAL A 689 -49.31 29.01 -3.09
C VAL A 689 -49.88 27.86 -2.26
N THR A 690 -50.50 26.87 -2.91
CA THR A 690 -50.76 25.55 -2.31
C THR A 690 -50.11 24.46 -3.13
N LEU A 691 -49.70 23.36 -2.50
CA LEU A 691 -49.29 22.14 -3.19
C LEU A 691 -50.52 21.28 -3.46
N LEU A 692 -50.65 20.77 -4.68
CA LEU A 692 -51.68 19.81 -5.08
C LEU A 692 -51.00 18.50 -5.46
N VAL A 693 -51.14 17.50 -4.60
CA VAL A 693 -50.70 16.12 -4.86
C VAL A 693 -51.85 15.38 -5.52
N THR A 694 -51.56 14.73 -6.63
CA THR A 694 -52.51 13.98 -7.46
C THR A 694 -51.94 12.62 -7.75
N ALA A 695 -52.70 11.56 -7.53
CA ALA A 695 -52.41 10.22 -8.03
C ALA A 695 -53.50 9.79 -9.02
N ALA A 696 -53.13 9.06 -10.06
CA ALA A 696 -54.07 8.55 -11.05
C ALA A 696 -53.73 7.10 -11.44
N ASP A 697 -54.77 6.26 -11.51
CA ASP A 697 -54.81 5.02 -12.29
C ASP A 697 -55.76 5.28 -13.46
N ALA A 698 -55.18 5.70 -14.58
CA ALA A 698 -55.94 6.18 -15.75
C ALA A 698 -55.81 5.24 -16.95
N SER A 699 -54.98 4.20 -16.84
CA SER A 699 -55.02 3.05 -17.73
C SER A 699 -56.19 2.13 -17.35
N GLY A 700 -56.45 1.07 -18.12
CA GLY A 700 -57.46 0.09 -17.68
C GLY A 700 -57.04 -0.52 -16.34
N GLY A 701 -57.98 -0.80 -15.43
CA GLY A 701 -57.73 -1.11 -14.01
C GLY A 701 -56.39 -1.80 -13.75
N SER A 702 -55.47 -1.06 -13.15
CA SER A 702 -54.12 -1.50 -12.83
C SER A 702 -53.86 -1.36 -11.35
N LEU A 703 -53.02 -2.24 -10.81
CA LEU A 703 -52.61 -2.08 -9.43
C LEU A 703 -51.74 -0.82 -9.33
N PHE A 704 -52.19 0.23 -8.61
CA PHE A 704 -51.40 1.45 -8.44
C PHE A 704 -51.51 2.01 -7.02
N GLU A 705 -50.36 2.18 -6.36
CA GLU A 705 -50.24 2.65 -4.99
C GLU A 705 -49.28 3.84 -4.92
N ALA A 706 -49.67 4.89 -4.20
CA ALA A 706 -48.87 6.08 -4.00
C ALA A 706 -48.90 6.57 -2.56
N GLN A 707 -47.73 6.87 -2.01
CA GLN A 707 -47.56 7.43 -0.68
C GLN A 707 -46.67 8.68 -0.71
N VAL A 708 -46.94 9.65 0.16
CA VAL A 708 -46.16 10.89 0.34
C VAL A 708 -46.00 11.18 1.84
N ASP A 709 -44.80 11.59 2.23
CA ASP A 709 -44.47 12.00 3.59
C ASP A 709 -43.37 13.09 3.63
N ASP A 710 -43.08 13.66 4.80
CA ASP A 710 -42.00 14.62 5.06
C ASP A 710 -41.97 15.82 4.09
N VAL A 711 -43.15 16.40 3.80
CA VAL A 711 -43.28 17.53 2.88
C VAL A 711 -42.69 18.79 3.50
N LYS A 712 -41.69 19.38 2.85
CA LYS A 712 -40.96 20.54 3.36
C LYS A 712 -40.69 21.58 2.28
N VAL A 713 -41.06 22.84 2.53
CA VAL A 713 -40.67 24.01 1.73
C VAL A 713 -39.65 24.83 2.51
N THR A 714 -38.49 25.04 1.90
CA THR A 714 -37.33 25.73 2.49
C THR A 714 -36.87 26.88 1.62
N GLY A 715 -36.17 27.86 2.19
CA GLY A 715 -35.55 28.97 1.46
C GLY A 715 -34.04 28.94 1.49
N ALA A 716 -33.43 29.67 0.57
CA ALA A 716 -32.00 29.95 0.61
C ALA A 716 -31.68 30.82 1.85
N SER A 717 -30.67 30.44 2.61
CA SER A 717 -30.13 31.24 3.70
C SER A 717 -29.56 32.57 3.16
N GLY A 718 -29.92 33.69 3.80
CA GLY A 718 -29.62 35.02 3.30
C GLY A 718 -28.14 35.32 3.06
N ALA A 719 -27.83 35.78 1.84
CA ALA A 719 -26.88 36.88 1.68
C ALA A 719 -27.71 38.16 1.76
N ALA A 720 -27.48 38.98 2.78
CA ALA A 720 -28.05 40.30 2.86
C ALA A 720 -27.68 41.09 1.58
N SER A 721 -28.66 41.44 0.77
CA SER A 721 -28.47 42.40 -0.30
C SER A 721 -28.18 43.75 0.35
N SER A 722 -26.95 44.26 0.19
CA SER A 722 -26.64 45.63 0.57
C SER A 722 -27.40 46.57 -0.36
N GLY A 723 -28.52 47.09 0.11
CA GLY A 723 -29.22 48.19 -0.54
C GLY A 723 -28.43 49.48 -0.40
N TYR A 724 -27.51 49.75 -1.34
CA TYR A 724 -27.13 51.11 -1.66
C TYR A 724 -28.00 51.59 -2.81
N SER A 725 -29.06 52.32 -2.49
CA SER A 725 -29.77 53.16 -3.44
C SER A 725 -28.86 54.35 -3.78
N VAL A 726 -28.28 54.34 -4.99
CA VAL A 726 -27.66 55.53 -5.57
C VAL A 726 -28.80 56.46 -5.97
N ALA A 727 -28.98 57.53 -5.21
CA ALA A 727 -29.79 58.67 -5.64
C ALA A 727 -29.07 59.35 -6.81
N VAL A 728 -29.62 59.21 -8.01
CA VAL A 728 -29.25 60.03 -9.17
C VAL A 728 -29.88 61.40 -8.96
N PHE A 729 -29.06 62.40 -8.64
CA PHE A 729 -29.44 63.80 -8.79
C PHE A 729 -29.03 64.26 -10.19
N ASP A 730 -30.03 64.55 -11.01
CA ASP A 730 -29.87 65.37 -12.21
C ASP A 730 -29.47 66.79 -11.78
N GLY A 731 -28.40 67.30 -12.39
CA GLY A 731 -27.87 68.64 -12.14
C GLY A 731 -26.96 69.09 -13.26
N VAL A 732 -27.56 69.58 -14.33
CA VAL A 732 -26.91 70.28 -15.44
C VAL A 732 -26.26 71.59 -14.95
N ALA A 733 -24.97 71.79 -15.22
CA ALA A 733 -24.37 73.11 -15.41
C ALA A 733 -23.08 73.02 -16.24
N THR A 734 -23.01 73.89 -17.24
CA THR A 734 -22.02 74.04 -18.32
C THR A 734 -20.80 74.91 -17.93
N ARG A 735 -19.72 74.81 -18.74
CA ARG A 735 -18.56 75.71 -18.92
C ARG A 735 -17.44 75.57 -17.87
N ASP A 736 -16.15 75.52 -18.19
CA ASP A 736 -15.35 75.82 -19.40
C ASP A 736 -14.39 74.67 -19.75
#